data_AF-A0A8W8IR12-F1
#
_entry.id   AF-A0A8W8IR12-F1
#
_cell.length_a   1.000
_cell.length_b   1.000
_cell.length_c   1.000
_cell.angle_alpha   90.00
_cell.angle_beta   90.00
_cell.angle_gamma   90.00
#
_symmetry.space_group_name_H-M   'P 1'
#
loop_
_entity.id
_entity.type
_entity.pdbx_description
1 polymer ?
#
loop_
_entity_poly.entity_id
_entity_poly.type
_entity_poly.pdbx_seq_one_letter_code
_entity_poly.pdbx_strand_id
1 'polypeptide(L)'
;MFRMTKTDYKKVVQASSRSKLESLVALVSMLIYGTGYLPIILGISLECPLGYLAATLFSWIYTVEFFINAFCRQENAVSYILLFMSVLPEIVCFVILSVGLPLQLGISLQKRFKCRSKTTSNIPENEVCYKSMENSFQWTYVKNLLRKTHTPPVLPDDHGYVFCTKSHFSEPDTHNIQCGSIRYAGYQVGHIGGGFTIQCFMTIINSSVVAMVVALWEYFGKYLQDKFQDIMIILYTAIIVYVIQFLLSKFVFLQEKGNLLAIESRRLFFLFTYFMFFYYIFIAIFHSILRILASVIFGTFLLPRIDYSVLPRKCQIIDLGFFAYCGFLHLESSHTNPIAMVFISILQAESQHSLTERKHYENGYGTCLGRAIPSIPTEPFNCGPCSWRVTKGLPKHLPAMDFILELLEFPVDTNFTYTFILAECPKIFPHQEFRLFLLVPAVISTLILAFSTQRTKQKLQMLNGRPGLIFPMDVLKRSHRFSYAAAFGTLARLCAGIVFDAQYAFDYNGPTYLKVLLALVSMLIYGLGYFPLFAGITTEAPVGYFIATLFSWVFTAEFIGNYFCKQPMGVISYVVLVIGMLPETLCFLYLSISLPVRFVASIAKPKKKFKLAVDFESSKDLYESIRNSYQGIHVKKLFKRPPPPPLPPKGIMQKLQSSLKSLLEKIFYKRTKGFRYSARMISVMAIGFILLYEVTFLLFVQLFELFDFAEIGMEHILNSIGRIEEIGEDPAVTSLREILIVLYDLVIAFRGCFLTSLMVAFTINVVFLLHYMTSYRSNLLSLYKGKNNHLTPKNKKSNASLIVGSMRYAGYQVGYIGWGFFIQFFMLIIVTVAIALIVILWDFLKDFILDQAMRLWPVLLTSLVLNITQLILSKFLFLQKRGEILAMDNRRLLFIFTYFMFFYNIFIGIFSCLMRILKSIILGALFLPRLDHSTLPRKFQKMDPGFDAYCGFMHIESTHTNPVAMVFISILQAESLTSLKKNSKKHSNINLQDEKQEMLDRKRRKAKWKWLLAYTLVNNPEISLQRRLVLAEERNENIKEIFFSRSSLCTEEKSSKIELDQIIIQDEKI
;
A
#
# COMPACT_ATOMS: atom_id res chain seq x y z
N MET A 1 17.44 48.39 -13.68
CA MET A 1 16.73 49.49 -12.99
C MET A 1 16.44 49.15 -11.52
N PHE A 2 17.43 48.73 -10.72
CA PHE A 2 17.36 48.74 -9.24
C PHE A 2 18.79 48.79 -8.68
N ARG A 3 19.25 49.97 -8.26
CA ARG A 3 20.51 50.15 -7.53
C ARG A 3 20.13 50.43 -6.08
N MET A 4 20.00 49.37 -5.26
CA MET A 4 19.73 49.54 -3.83
C MET A 4 20.93 50.23 -3.18
N THR A 5 20.69 51.36 -2.51
CA THR A 5 21.74 52.13 -1.86
C THR A 5 22.10 51.51 -0.50
N LYS A 6 23.33 51.75 -0.02
CA LYS A 6 23.85 51.24 1.28
C LYS A 6 22.97 51.64 2.49
N THR A 7 22.18 52.70 2.32
CA THR A 7 21.14 53.21 3.25
C THR A 7 19.88 52.35 3.29
N ASP A 8 19.48 51.76 2.17
CA ASP A 8 18.34 50.82 2.10
C ASP A 8 18.67 49.49 2.78
N TYR A 9 19.92 49.02 2.64
CA TYR A 9 20.40 47.83 3.34
C TYR A 9 20.36 47.99 4.88
N LYS A 10 20.72 49.16 5.43
CA LYS A 10 20.58 49.44 6.88
C LYS A 10 19.12 49.45 7.34
N LYS A 11 18.19 50.00 6.55
CA LYS A 11 16.76 49.96 6.85
C LYS A 11 16.19 48.54 6.80
N VAL A 12 16.63 47.71 5.84
CA VAL A 12 16.25 46.30 5.75
C VAL A 12 16.82 45.48 6.91
N VAL A 13 18.06 45.72 7.34
CA VAL A 13 18.66 45.07 8.52
C VAL A 13 17.96 45.46 9.83
N GLN A 14 17.54 46.72 9.97
CA GLN A 14 16.80 47.21 11.13
C GLN A 14 15.32 46.74 11.13
N ALA A 15 14.72 46.54 9.96
CA ALA A 15 13.43 45.87 9.80
C ALA A 15 13.52 44.35 10.08
N SER A 16 14.62 43.70 9.70
CA SER A 16 14.90 42.28 9.95
C SER A 16 15.16 41.99 11.44
N SER A 17 15.80 42.89 12.19
CA SER A 17 15.92 42.75 13.65
C SER A 17 14.59 42.93 14.39
N ARG A 18 13.73 43.87 13.92
CA ARG A 18 12.35 44.02 14.41
C ARG A 18 11.49 42.79 14.12
N SER A 19 11.53 42.25 12.91
CA SER A 19 10.72 41.08 12.53
C SER A 19 11.12 39.80 13.29
N LYS A 20 12.40 39.66 13.68
CA LYS A 20 12.88 38.55 14.52
C LYS A 20 12.25 38.59 15.90
N LEU A 21 12.19 39.77 16.52
CA LEU A 21 11.55 39.96 17.82
C LEU A 21 10.04 39.75 17.73
N GLU A 22 9.38 40.25 16.67
CA GLU A 22 7.94 40.10 16.45
C GLU A 22 7.50 38.62 16.35
N SER A 23 8.28 37.77 15.66
CA SER A 23 7.96 36.34 15.56
C SER A 23 8.04 35.60 16.91
N LEU A 24 9.01 35.98 17.75
CA LEU A 24 9.17 35.44 19.11
C LEU A 24 8.08 35.98 20.04
N VAL A 25 7.75 37.27 19.93
CA VAL A 25 6.65 37.92 20.66
C VAL A 25 5.33 37.24 20.33
N ALA A 26 5.04 36.94 19.06
CA ALA A 26 3.82 36.22 18.67
C ALA A 26 3.73 34.83 19.33
N LEU A 27 4.84 34.11 19.46
CA LEU A 27 4.88 32.79 20.11
C LEU A 27 4.69 32.90 21.63
N VAL A 28 5.26 33.94 22.25
CA VAL A 28 5.06 34.26 23.68
C VAL A 28 3.62 34.71 23.95
N SER A 29 3.03 35.51 23.08
CA SER A 29 1.63 35.94 23.17
C SER A 29 0.67 34.76 23.26
N MET A 30 0.92 33.65 22.56
CA MET A 30 0.09 32.45 22.65
C MET A 30 0.12 31.81 24.03
N LEU A 31 1.28 31.78 24.68
CA LEU A 31 1.39 31.31 26.05
C LEU A 31 0.67 32.27 27.02
N ILE A 32 0.74 33.58 26.76
CA ILE A 32 0.02 34.59 27.56
C ILE A 32 -1.49 34.38 27.49
N TYR A 33 -2.06 34.22 26.29
CA TYR A 33 -3.50 33.92 26.12
C TYR A 33 -3.87 32.59 26.79
N GLY A 34 -3.04 31.55 26.64
CA GLY A 34 -3.22 30.29 27.35
C GLY A 34 -3.25 30.48 28.87
N THR A 35 -2.30 31.24 29.44
CA THR A 35 -2.29 31.52 30.88
C THR A 35 -3.49 32.33 31.35
N GLY A 36 -4.01 33.24 30.53
CA GLY A 36 -5.17 34.09 30.87
C GLY A 36 -6.43 33.27 31.16
N TYR A 37 -6.74 32.28 30.33
CA TYR A 37 -7.97 31.47 30.51
C TYR A 37 -7.83 30.30 31.50
N LEU A 38 -6.62 30.05 32.03
CA LEU A 38 -6.35 28.94 32.95
C LEU A 38 -7.20 28.96 34.25
N PRO A 39 -7.48 30.12 34.90
CA PRO A 39 -8.28 30.17 36.12
C PRO A 39 -9.70 29.61 35.96
N ILE A 40 -10.32 29.79 34.79
CA ILE A 40 -11.67 29.26 34.50
C ILE A 40 -11.64 27.73 34.49
N ILE A 41 -10.66 27.14 33.77
CA ILE A 41 -10.52 25.68 33.63
C ILE A 41 -10.15 25.02 34.96
N LEU A 42 -9.25 25.64 35.73
CA LEU A 42 -8.90 25.17 37.07
C LEU A 42 -10.11 25.23 38.02
N GLY A 43 -10.90 26.31 37.96
CA GLY A 43 -12.13 26.44 38.74
C GLY A 43 -13.15 25.34 38.45
N ILE A 44 -13.30 24.96 37.17
CA ILE A 44 -14.15 23.83 36.75
C ILE A 44 -13.58 22.50 37.25
N SER A 45 -12.26 22.29 37.12
CA SER A 45 -11.58 21.02 37.45
C SER A 45 -11.60 20.66 38.94
N LEU A 46 -11.82 21.65 39.82
CA LEU A 46 -11.89 21.45 41.26
C LEU A 46 -13.23 20.87 41.74
N GLU A 47 -14.28 20.92 40.90
CA GLU A 47 -15.64 20.45 41.18
C GLU A 47 -16.25 20.92 42.51
N CYS A 48 -15.71 21.99 43.09
CA CYS A 48 -16.12 22.52 44.39
C CYS A 48 -16.86 23.87 44.22
N PRO A 49 -17.76 24.24 45.16
CA PRO A 49 -18.50 25.51 45.05
C PRO A 49 -17.60 26.74 44.93
N LEU A 50 -16.44 26.73 45.61
CA LEU A 50 -15.46 27.82 45.51
C LEU A 50 -14.82 27.90 44.12
N GLY A 51 -14.54 26.76 43.50
CA GLY A 51 -14.01 26.66 42.14
C GLY A 51 -14.99 27.18 41.09
N TYR A 52 -16.27 26.78 41.19
CA TYR A 52 -17.32 27.28 40.30
C TYR A 52 -17.61 28.77 40.49
N LEU A 53 -17.56 29.28 41.73
CA LEU A 53 -17.71 30.71 42.01
C LEU A 53 -16.58 31.53 41.36
N ALA A 54 -15.33 31.12 41.55
CA ALA A 54 -14.18 31.77 40.93
C ALA A 54 -14.27 31.72 39.39
N ALA A 55 -14.59 30.55 38.81
CA ALA A 55 -14.76 30.41 37.36
C ALA A 55 -15.87 31.31 36.81
N THR A 56 -16.97 31.48 37.55
CA THR A 56 -18.09 32.36 37.17
C THR A 56 -17.66 33.83 37.12
N LEU A 57 -16.94 34.30 38.15
CA LEU A 57 -16.44 35.67 38.20
C LEU A 57 -15.46 35.96 37.06
N PHE A 58 -14.47 35.07 36.85
CA PHE A 58 -13.54 35.22 35.74
C PHE A 58 -14.24 35.16 34.38
N SER A 59 -15.23 34.28 34.20
CA SER A 59 -16.01 34.23 32.95
C SER A 59 -16.72 35.55 32.69
N TRP A 60 -17.34 36.18 33.69
CA TRP A 60 -18.01 37.47 33.52
C TRP A 60 -17.03 38.60 33.19
N ILE A 61 -15.88 38.65 33.86
CA ILE A 61 -14.83 39.64 33.56
C ILE A 61 -14.39 39.54 32.10
N TYR A 62 -14.07 38.33 31.62
CA TYR A 62 -13.66 38.13 30.23
C TYR A 62 -14.78 38.41 29.22
N THR A 63 -16.05 38.12 29.56
CA THR A 63 -17.17 38.51 28.70
C THR A 63 -17.23 40.02 28.54
N VAL A 64 -17.13 40.79 29.63
CA VAL A 64 -17.21 42.26 29.60
C VAL A 64 -16.05 42.87 28.82
N GLU A 65 -14.81 42.42 29.10
CA GLU A 65 -13.62 42.86 28.36
C GLU A 65 -13.75 42.60 26.86
N PHE A 66 -14.25 41.41 26.49
CA PHE A 66 -14.45 41.03 25.10
C PHE A 66 -15.52 41.87 24.41
N PHE A 67 -16.68 42.09 25.06
CA PHE A 67 -17.75 42.94 24.52
C PHE A 67 -17.29 44.39 24.34
N ILE A 68 -16.53 44.95 25.28
CA ILE A 68 -15.97 46.31 25.13
C ILE A 68 -15.03 46.37 23.92
N ASN A 69 -14.11 45.42 23.78
CA ASN A 69 -13.13 45.40 22.70
C ASN A 69 -13.75 45.11 21.32
N ALA A 70 -14.78 44.27 21.25
CA ALA A 70 -15.45 43.90 20.00
C ALA A 70 -16.32 45.04 19.44
N PHE A 71 -17.01 45.79 20.30
CA PHE A 71 -17.93 46.86 19.87
C PHE A 71 -17.25 48.23 19.70
N CYS A 72 -16.10 48.48 20.34
CA CYS A 72 -15.36 49.75 20.20
C CYS A 72 -14.41 49.84 18.98
N ARG A 73 -14.15 48.75 18.25
CA ARG A 73 -13.22 48.73 17.10
C ARG A 73 -13.95 49.15 15.82
N GLN A 74 -14.15 50.46 15.62
CA GLN A 74 -14.93 51.02 14.50
C GLN A 74 -14.05 51.69 13.45
N GLU A 75 -14.19 51.32 12.17
CA GLU A 75 -13.73 52.17 11.06
C GLU A 75 -14.49 51.98 9.73
N ASN A 76 -15.29 50.93 9.47
CA ASN A 76 -16.09 50.79 8.23
C ASN A 76 -17.30 49.81 8.32
N ALA A 77 -18.41 50.09 7.62
CA ALA A 77 -19.66 49.29 7.69
C ALA A 77 -19.58 47.88 7.06
N VAL A 78 -18.83 47.70 5.97
CA VAL A 78 -18.57 46.36 5.38
C VAL A 78 -17.65 45.55 6.30
N SER A 79 -16.72 46.21 6.98
CA SER A 79 -15.87 45.60 8.00
C SER A 79 -16.67 45.22 9.25
N TYR A 80 -17.78 45.89 9.55
CA TYR A 80 -18.61 45.60 10.72
C TYR A 80 -19.29 44.23 10.65
N ILE A 81 -19.94 43.90 9.52
CA ILE A 81 -20.61 42.60 9.35
C ILE A 81 -19.57 41.47 9.36
N LEU A 82 -18.43 41.65 8.69
CA LEU A 82 -17.34 40.68 8.67
C LEU A 82 -16.70 40.48 10.06
N LEU A 83 -16.43 41.57 10.78
CA LEU A 83 -15.88 41.52 12.13
C LEU A 83 -16.87 40.84 13.09
N PHE A 84 -18.15 41.23 13.06
CA PHE A 84 -19.19 40.61 13.89
C PHE A 84 -19.32 39.11 13.63
N MET A 85 -19.34 38.68 12.36
CA MET A 85 -19.40 37.26 11.99
C MET A 85 -18.16 36.47 12.42
N SER A 86 -16.97 37.10 12.43
CA SER A 86 -15.74 36.45 12.89
C SER A 86 -15.68 36.23 14.41
N VAL A 87 -16.32 37.13 15.17
CA VAL A 87 -16.34 37.18 16.65
C VAL A 87 -17.52 36.38 17.22
N LEU A 88 -18.55 36.10 16.41
CA LEU A 88 -19.77 35.41 16.83
C LEU A 88 -19.55 34.07 17.58
N PRO A 89 -18.67 33.14 17.15
CA PRO A 89 -18.43 31.90 17.89
C PRO A 89 -17.88 32.14 19.30
N GLU A 90 -17.02 33.16 19.46
CA GLU A 90 -16.45 33.53 20.74
C GLU A 90 -17.52 34.14 21.67
N ILE A 91 -18.41 34.99 21.14
CA ILE A 91 -19.59 35.52 21.87
C ILE A 91 -20.44 34.36 22.40
N VAL A 92 -20.79 33.41 21.54
CA VAL A 92 -21.63 32.26 21.92
C VAL A 92 -20.95 31.42 23.00
N CYS A 93 -19.64 31.13 22.88
CA CYS A 93 -18.88 30.41 23.90
C CYS A 93 -18.89 31.13 25.25
N PHE A 94 -18.67 32.44 25.25
CA PHE A 94 -18.69 33.25 26.47
C PHE A 94 -20.07 33.31 27.12
N VAL A 95 -21.16 33.39 26.34
CA VAL A 95 -22.54 33.32 26.83
C VAL A 95 -22.85 31.94 27.44
N ILE A 96 -22.40 30.86 26.81
CA ILE A 96 -22.56 29.50 27.34
C ILE A 96 -21.84 29.37 28.69
N LEU A 97 -20.62 29.90 28.81
CA LEU A 97 -19.87 29.88 30.07
C LEU A 97 -20.52 30.75 31.14
N SER A 98 -20.98 31.95 30.78
CA SER A 98 -21.59 32.90 31.72
C SER A 98 -22.92 32.42 32.28
N VAL A 99 -23.65 31.55 31.57
CA VAL A 99 -24.90 30.91 32.03
C VAL A 99 -24.65 29.54 32.66
N GLY A 100 -23.77 28.73 32.08
CA GLY A 100 -23.53 27.35 32.49
C GLY A 100 -22.80 27.21 33.82
N LEU A 101 -21.81 28.07 34.10
CA LEU A 101 -21.03 28.00 35.34
C LEU A 101 -21.87 28.36 36.60
N PRO A 102 -22.71 29.41 36.61
CA PRO A 102 -23.64 29.66 37.70
C PRO A 102 -24.62 28.50 37.94
N LEU A 103 -25.10 27.85 36.88
CA LEU A 103 -26.02 26.72 36.98
C LEU A 103 -25.32 25.52 37.67
N GLN A 104 -24.08 25.20 37.28
CA GLN A 104 -23.28 24.16 37.93
C GLN A 104 -22.96 24.50 39.39
N LEU A 105 -22.73 25.77 39.71
CA LEU A 105 -22.60 26.24 41.09
C LEU A 105 -23.88 25.95 41.89
N GLY A 106 -25.05 26.28 41.33
CA GLY A 106 -26.35 25.98 41.94
C GLY A 106 -26.57 24.48 42.19
N ILE A 107 -26.25 23.64 41.20
CA ILE A 107 -26.34 22.17 41.32
C ILE A 107 -25.36 21.64 42.37
N SER A 108 -24.12 22.15 42.40
CA SER A 108 -23.09 21.75 43.36
C SER A 108 -23.50 22.11 44.79
N LEU A 109 -24.03 23.32 44.99
CA LEU A 109 -24.60 23.74 46.27
C LEU A 109 -25.78 22.87 46.67
N GLN A 110 -26.73 22.60 45.76
CA GLN A 110 -27.88 21.74 46.03
C GLN A 110 -27.47 20.32 46.43
N LYS A 111 -26.48 19.71 45.74
CA LYS A 111 -25.91 18.41 46.12
C LYS A 111 -25.29 18.46 47.52
N ARG A 112 -24.53 19.51 47.84
CA ARG A 112 -23.91 19.70 49.17
C ARG A 112 -24.94 19.86 50.28
N PHE A 113 -26.03 20.61 50.02
CA PHE A 113 -27.16 20.74 50.94
C PHE A 113 -27.95 19.43 51.11
N LYS A 114 -28.15 18.66 50.03
CA LYS A 114 -28.85 17.36 50.06
C LYS A 114 -28.03 16.26 50.74
N CYS A 115 -26.70 16.31 50.67
CA CYS A 115 -25.81 15.48 51.49
C CYS A 115 -25.85 15.89 52.97
N ARG A 116 -25.91 17.20 53.26
CA ARG A 116 -26.00 17.73 54.64
C ARG A 116 -27.38 17.54 55.29
N SER A 117 -28.45 17.36 54.51
CA SER A 117 -29.79 17.00 55.02
C SER A 117 -30.02 15.49 55.14
N LYS A 118 -29.17 14.65 54.53
CA LYS A 118 -29.24 13.18 54.66
C LYS A 118 -28.49 12.63 55.87
N THR A 119 -27.59 13.41 56.47
CA THR A 119 -26.96 13.08 57.76
C THR A 119 -27.92 13.06 58.95
N THR A 120 -29.22 13.35 58.76
CA THR A 120 -30.27 13.27 59.78
C THR A 120 -31.34 12.21 59.51
N SER A 121 -31.23 11.39 58.44
CA SER A 121 -32.18 10.30 58.15
C SER A 121 -31.46 8.99 57.87
N ASN A 122 -31.71 7.96 58.70
CA ASN A 122 -31.18 6.59 58.58
C ASN A 122 -31.64 5.90 57.27
N ILE A 123 -30.95 6.17 56.17
CA ILE A 123 -31.00 5.36 54.94
C ILE A 123 -29.57 4.87 54.70
N PRO A 124 -29.32 3.56 54.50
CA PRO A 124 -27.98 3.04 54.29
C PRO A 124 -27.34 3.67 53.04
N GLU A 125 -26.15 4.26 53.18
CA GLU A 125 -25.37 4.87 52.08
C GLU A 125 -25.14 3.90 50.90
N ASN A 126 -25.21 2.58 51.17
CA ASN A 126 -25.03 1.48 50.21
C ASN A 126 -26.08 1.48 49.08
N GLU A 127 -27.34 1.84 49.34
CA GLU A 127 -28.38 1.87 48.28
C GLU A 127 -28.20 3.05 47.30
N VAL A 128 -27.59 4.16 47.76
CA VAL A 128 -27.39 5.37 46.97
C VAL A 128 -26.21 5.23 46.00
N CYS A 129 -25.11 4.59 46.43
CA CYS A 129 -23.99 4.27 45.56
C CYS A 129 -24.38 3.25 44.46
N TYR A 130 -25.12 2.19 44.82
CA TYR A 130 -25.59 1.20 43.84
C TYR A 130 -26.62 1.77 42.85
N LYS A 131 -27.60 2.58 43.29
CA LYS A 131 -28.54 3.28 42.36
C LYS A 131 -27.84 4.31 41.47
N SER A 132 -26.81 4.98 41.97
CA SER A 132 -25.97 5.89 41.16
C SER A 132 -25.15 5.12 40.11
N MET A 133 -24.66 3.93 40.47
CA MET A 133 -23.92 3.04 39.58
C MET A 133 -24.82 2.38 38.52
N GLU A 134 -26.04 1.97 38.89
CA GLU A 134 -27.03 1.42 37.94
C GLU A 134 -27.48 2.43 36.87
N ASN A 135 -27.55 3.71 37.24
CA ASN A 135 -27.86 4.82 36.32
C ASN A 135 -26.64 5.28 35.50
N SER A 136 -25.46 4.69 35.69
CA SER A 136 -24.28 5.02 34.90
C SER A 136 -24.36 4.45 33.49
N PHE A 137 -23.95 5.27 32.51
CA PHE A 137 -23.77 4.85 31.12
C PHE A 137 -22.91 3.58 31.00
N GLN A 138 -21.86 3.47 31.83
CA GLN A 138 -20.91 2.35 31.78
C GLN A 138 -21.58 1.02 32.18
N TRP A 139 -22.47 1.05 33.18
CA TRP A 139 -23.25 -0.12 33.60
C TRP A 139 -24.22 -0.58 32.52
N THR A 140 -24.92 0.39 31.91
CA THR A 140 -25.83 0.14 30.79
C THR A 140 -25.10 -0.48 29.59
N TYR A 141 -23.88 -0.02 29.31
CA TYR A 141 -23.03 -0.59 28.26
C TYR A 141 -22.67 -2.06 28.53
N VAL A 142 -22.21 -2.39 29.74
CA VAL A 142 -21.87 -3.79 30.12
C VAL A 142 -23.11 -4.68 30.09
N LYS A 143 -24.26 -4.19 30.59
CA LYS A 143 -25.55 -4.89 30.54
C LYS A 143 -26.00 -5.19 29.11
N ASN A 144 -25.84 -4.24 28.20
CA ASN A 144 -26.13 -4.43 26.78
C ASN A 144 -25.16 -5.41 26.11
N LEU A 145 -23.88 -5.39 26.50
CA LEU A 145 -22.88 -6.35 26.01
C LEU A 145 -23.21 -7.79 26.43
N LEU A 146 -23.62 -7.97 27.69
CA LEU A 146 -24.05 -9.26 28.24
C LEU A 146 -25.38 -9.73 27.63
N ARG A 147 -26.27 -8.83 27.22
CA ARG A 147 -27.51 -9.17 26.49
C ARG A 147 -27.27 -9.53 25.02
N LYS A 148 -26.24 -8.98 24.36
CA LYS A 148 -25.90 -9.23 22.94
C LYS A 148 -25.57 -10.69 22.60
N THR A 149 -25.33 -11.56 23.59
CA THR A 149 -25.17 -13.01 23.39
C THR A 149 -26.48 -13.72 23.01
N HIS A 150 -27.64 -13.06 23.17
CA HIS A 150 -28.96 -13.68 22.98
C HIS A 150 -29.66 -13.35 21.64
N THR A 151 -29.25 -12.34 20.85
CA THR A 151 -29.87 -12.02 19.54
C THR A 151 -28.89 -11.39 18.52
N PRO A 152 -28.93 -11.75 17.22
CA PRO A 152 -28.13 -11.13 16.16
C PRO A 152 -28.71 -9.77 15.69
N PRO A 153 -27.92 -8.88 15.04
CA PRO A 153 -28.14 -7.44 15.15
C PRO A 153 -28.98 -6.84 14.01
N VAL A 154 -29.97 -6.03 14.39
CA VAL A 154 -30.30 -4.76 13.72
C VAL A 154 -30.37 -3.73 14.85
N LEU A 155 -29.50 -2.73 14.84
CA LEU A 155 -29.58 -1.60 15.75
C LEU A 155 -29.67 -0.32 14.90
N PRO A 156 -30.75 0.47 15.06
CA PRO A 156 -30.76 1.87 14.66
C PRO A 156 -29.88 2.71 15.61
N ASP A 157 -29.35 3.83 15.11
CA ASP A 157 -28.32 4.69 15.71
C ASP A 157 -28.71 5.44 17.01
N ASP A 158 -29.83 5.12 17.66
CA ASP A 158 -30.49 5.97 18.68
C ASP A 158 -30.07 5.78 20.15
N HIS A 159 -28.93 5.14 20.42
CA HIS A 159 -28.45 5.00 21.81
C HIS A 159 -27.10 5.66 22.01
N GLY A 160 -27.10 6.95 22.35
CA GLY A 160 -26.14 7.66 23.21
C GLY A 160 -24.72 7.09 23.36
N TYR A 161 -24.07 6.70 22.26
CA TYR A 161 -22.67 6.27 22.29
C TYR A 161 -21.82 7.54 22.37
N VAL A 162 -21.25 7.82 23.55
CA VAL A 162 -20.11 8.74 23.63
C VAL A 162 -18.93 8.06 22.91
N PHE A 163 -18.40 8.74 21.91
CA PHE A 163 -17.52 8.23 20.87
C PHE A 163 -16.37 7.36 21.38
N CYS A 164 -16.36 6.08 21.00
CA CYS A 164 -15.14 5.31 20.74
C CYS A 164 -15.51 4.05 19.96
N THR A 165 -15.58 4.16 18.63
CA THR A 165 -15.80 2.98 17.79
C THR A 165 -14.52 2.15 17.75
N LYS A 166 -14.58 0.93 18.31
CA LYS A 166 -13.58 -0.12 18.05
C LYS A 166 -13.57 -0.42 16.55
N SER A 167 -12.69 0.25 15.82
CA SER A 167 -12.25 -0.26 14.52
C SER A 167 -11.01 -1.11 14.74
N HIS A 168 -10.98 -2.29 14.14
CA HIS A 168 -9.83 -3.20 14.18
C HIS A 168 -8.60 -2.53 13.53
N PHE A 169 -7.84 -1.80 14.35
CA PHE A 169 -6.51 -1.34 14.00
C PHE A 169 -5.55 -2.53 14.08
N SER A 170 -4.81 -2.77 13.01
CA SER A 170 -3.65 -3.65 13.08
C SER A 170 -2.58 -2.88 13.85
N GLU A 171 -2.20 -3.41 15.02
CA GLU A 171 -1.19 -2.89 15.94
C GLU A 171 0.00 -2.25 15.21
N PRO A 172 0.20 -0.93 15.32
CA PRO A 172 1.51 -0.34 15.17
C PRO A 172 2.35 -0.68 16.42
N ASP A 173 3.67 -0.76 16.26
CA ASP A 173 4.60 -1.01 17.37
C ASP A 173 4.34 -0.03 18.53
N THR A 174 4.00 -0.58 19.70
CA THR A 174 3.47 0.13 20.88
C THR A 174 4.41 1.18 21.48
N HIS A 175 5.71 1.12 21.17
CA HIS A 175 6.72 2.03 21.72
C HIS A 175 6.63 3.47 21.21
N ASN A 176 6.18 3.70 19.98
CA ASN A 176 6.13 5.07 19.41
C ASN A 176 4.81 5.80 19.75
N ILE A 177 3.74 5.06 20.01
CA ILE A 177 2.36 5.56 20.11
C ILE A 177 2.13 6.48 21.33
N GLN A 178 3.04 6.44 22.30
CA GLN A 178 2.90 7.05 23.64
C GLN A 178 2.84 8.59 23.64
N CYS A 179 3.37 9.25 22.60
CA CYS A 179 3.45 10.71 22.53
C CYS A 179 2.35 11.35 21.67
N GLY A 180 1.54 10.54 20.99
CA GLY A 180 0.55 11.04 20.03
C GLY A 180 -0.63 11.78 20.67
N SER A 181 -1.01 11.41 21.90
CA SER A 181 -2.18 11.95 22.60
C SER A 181 -2.06 13.45 22.91
N ILE A 182 -0.89 13.92 23.35
CA ILE A 182 -0.62 15.33 23.69
C ILE A 182 -0.80 16.24 22.46
N ARG A 183 -0.53 15.70 21.26
CA ARG A 183 -0.55 16.44 20.00
C ARG A 183 -1.93 16.47 19.34
N TYR A 184 -2.81 15.53 19.68
CA TYR A 184 -4.08 15.29 18.98
C TYR A 184 -4.95 16.53 18.84
N ALA A 185 -5.26 17.23 19.95
CA ALA A 185 -6.19 18.35 19.94
C ALA A 185 -5.70 19.52 19.07
N GLY A 186 -4.43 19.92 19.23
CA GLY A 186 -3.83 20.98 18.40
C GLY A 186 -3.73 20.57 16.93
N TYR A 187 -3.34 19.32 16.66
CA TYR A 187 -3.26 18.82 15.28
C TYR A 187 -4.62 18.79 14.60
N GLN A 188 -5.69 18.41 15.31
CA GLN A 188 -7.04 18.40 14.76
C GLN A 188 -7.45 19.80 14.29
N VAL A 189 -7.26 20.82 15.13
CA VAL A 189 -7.59 22.21 14.76
C VAL A 189 -6.70 22.70 13.62
N GLY A 190 -5.39 22.44 13.67
CA GLY A 190 -4.45 22.82 12.62
C GLY A 190 -4.76 22.16 11.27
N HIS A 191 -5.16 20.89 11.27
CA HIS A 191 -5.59 20.18 10.06
C HIS A 191 -6.95 20.67 9.55
N ILE A 192 -7.89 21.05 10.41
CA ILE A 192 -9.15 21.67 9.98
C ILE A 192 -8.88 22.99 9.27
N GLY A 193 -8.10 23.90 9.89
CA GLY A 193 -7.79 25.21 9.30
C GLY A 193 -6.95 25.10 8.03
N GLY A 194 -5.83 24.38 8.09
CA GLY A 194 -4.95 24.16 6.94
C GLY A 194 -5.60 23.32 5.84
N GLY A 195 -6.45 22.36 6.19
CA GLY A 195 -7.16 21.53 5.22
C GLY A 195 -8.30 22.25 4.53
N PHE A 196 -9.08 23.06 5.26
CA PHE A 196 -10.17 23.83 4.68
C PHE A 196 -9.68 24.88 3.69
N THR A 197 -8.61 25.61 4.03
CA THR A 197 -8.00 26.61 3.12
C THR A 197 -7.54 25.98 1.79
N ILE A 198 -6.88 24.83 1.85
CA ILE A 198 -6.43 24.10 0.67
C ILE A 198 -7.62 23.53 -0.11
N GLN A 199 -8.64 23.04 0.58
CA GLN A 199 -9.87 22.58 -0.06
C GLN A 199 -10.57 23.71 -0.83
N CYS A 200 -10.69 24.90 -0.25
CA CYS A 200 -11.24 26.09 -0.92
C CYS A 200 -10.44 26.46 -2.17
N PHE A 201 -9.11 26.49 -2.05
CA PHE A 201 -8.23 26.79 -3.18
C PHE A 201 -8.41 25.78 -4.33
N MET A 202 -8.45 24.48 -4.01
CA MET A 202 -8.66 23.42 -4.99
C MET A 202 -10.06 23.49 -5.63
N THR A 203 -11.10 23.83 -4.87
CA THR A 203 -12.44 24.02 -5.42
C THR A 203 -12.51 25.22 -6.37
N ILE A 204 -11.80 26.31 -6.07
CA ILE A 204 -11.74 27.49 -6.95
C ILE A 204 -11.01 27.15 -8.26
N ILE A 205 -9.91 26.41 -8.20
CA ILE A 205 -9.21 25.94 -9.41
C ILE A 205 -10.14 25.06 -10.23
N ASN A 206 -10.79 24.07 -9.60
CA ASN A 206 -11.68 23.16 -10.31
C ASN A 206 -12.88 23.89 -10.93
N SER A 207 -13.50 24.84 -10.22
CA SER A 207 -14.61 25.63 -10.78
C SER A 207 -14.14 26.53 -11.92
N SER A 208 -12.94 27.11 -11.83
CA SER A 208 -12.34 27.91 -12.91
C SER A 208 -12.04 27.08 -14.15
N VAL A 209 -11.50 25.86 -13.98
CA VAL A 209 -11.25 24.94 -15.09
C VAL A 209 -12.56 24.50 -15.74
N VAL A 210 -13.60 24.17 -14.95
CA VAL A 210 -14.91 23.81 -15.49
C VAL A 210 -15.54 25.00 -16.23
N ALA A 211 -15.50 26.21 -15.66
CA ALA A 211 -15.99 27.41 -16.33
C ALA A 211 -15.25 27.68 -17.65
N MET A 212 -13.92 27.51 -17.66
CA MET A 212 -13.11 27.63 -18.87
C MET A 212 -13.48 26.56 -19.91
N VAL A 213 -13.67 25.31 -19.50
CA VAL A 213 -14.07 24.21 -20.41
C VAL A 213 -15.47 24.46 -20.96
N VAL A 214 -16.42 24.93 -20.15
CA VAL A 214 -17.77 25.27 -20.59
C VAL A 214 -17.75 26.46 -21.55
N ALA A 215 -16.97 27.50 -21.26
CA ALA A 215 -16.79 28.64 -22.16
C ALA A 215 -16.11 28.23 -23.49
N LEU A 216 -15.09 27.37 -23.43
CA LEU A 216 -14.47 26.77 -24.61
C LEU A 216 -15.44 25.88 -25.38
N TRP A 217 -16.34 25.17 -24.68
CA TRP A 217 -17.40 24.38 -25.30
C TRP A 217 -18.44 25.26 -25.99
N GLU A 218 -18.82 26.40 -25.41
CA GLU A 218 -19.71 27.36 -26.08
C GLU A 218 -19.02 28.00 -27.29
N TYR A 219 -17.72 28.30 -27.22
CA TYR A 219 -16.97 28.97 -28.28
C TYR A 219 -16.56 28.03 -29.44
N PHE A 220 -16.06 26.83 -29.12
CA PHE A 220 -15.59 25.83 -30.10
C PHE A 220 -16.57 24.67 -30.28
N GLY A 221 -17.78 24.75 -29.75
CA GLY A 221 -18.74 23.63 -29.64
C GLY A 221 -18.92 22.83 -30.92
N LYS A 222 -19.00 23.50 -32.08
CA LYS A 222 -19.11 22.81 -33.37
C LYS A 222 -17.87 21.97 -33.73
N TYR A 223 -16.65 22.44 -33.41
CA TYR A 223 -15.41 21.71 -33.67
C TYR A 223 -15.15 20.61 -32.62
N LEU A 224 -15.52 20.87 -31.37
CA LEU A 224 -15.39 19.92 -30.27
C LEU A 224 -16.44 18.80 -30.31
N GLN A 225 -17.62 19.05 -30.88
CA GLN A 225 -18.71 18.06 -30.97
C GLN A 225 -18.33 16.85 -31.82
N ASP A 226 -17.61 17.03 -32.93
CA ASP A 226 -17.09 15.93 -33.75
C ASP A 226 -16.06 15.10 -32.97
N LYS A 227 -15.10 15.76 -32.29
CA LYS A 227 -14.12 15.09 -31.42
C LYS A 227 -14.76 14.41 -30.20
N PHE A 228 -15.87 14.95 -29.70
CA PHE A 228 -16.59 14.39 -28.56
C PHE A 228 -17.38 13.15 -28.96
N GLN A 229 -18.00 13.13 -30.16
CA GLN A 229 -18.61 11.91 -30.70
C GLN A 229 -17.58 10.78 -30.82
N ASP A 230 -16.35 11.09 -31.22
CA ASP A 230 -15.27 10.10 -31.30
C ASP A 230 -14.98 9.45 -29.94
N ILE A 231 -14.88 10.27 -28.88
CA ILE A 231 -14.63 9.81 -27.51
C ILE A 231 -15.83 9.02 -26.97
N MET A 232 -17.05 9.45 -27.28
CA MET A 232 -18.26 8.77 -26.84
C MET A 232 -18.38 7.37 -27.43
N ILE A 233 -18.03 7.17 -28.71
CA ILE A 233 -17.99 5.84 -29.33
C ILE A 233 -17.00 4.92 -28.59
N ILE A 234 -15.82 5.43 -28.26
CA ILE A 234 -14.83 4.69 -27.46
C ILE A 234 -15.40 4.33 -26.08
N LEU A 235 -16.10 5.26 -25.43
CA LEU A 235 -16.72 5.02 -24.13
C LEU A 235 -17.86 3.97 -24.21
N TYR A 236 -18.69 4.02 -25.25
CA TYR A 236 -19.76 3.04 -25.48
C TYR A 236 -19.18 1.65 -25.75
N THR A 237 -18.14 1.52 -26.56
CA THR A 237 -17.45 0.24 -26.76
C THR A 237 -16.85 -0.28 -25.44
N ALA A 238 -16.28 0.60 -24.61
CA ALA A 238 -15.81 0.28 -23.26
C ALA A 238 -16.90 -0.34 -22.37
N ILE A 239 -18.07 0.31 -22.34
CA ILE A 239 -19.23 -0.13 -21.55
C ILE A 239 -19.79 -1.46 -22.09
N ILE A 240 -19.93 -1.60 -23.41
CA ILE A 240 -20.44 -2.84 -24.02
C ILE A 240 -19.53 -4.02 -23.68
N VAL A 241 -18.21 -3.88 -23.83
CA VAL A 241 -17.29 -4.97 -23.48
C VAL A 241 -17.32 -5.28 -21.98
N TYR A 242 -17.48 -4.27 -21.12
CA TYR A 242 -17.67 -4.47 -19.68
C TYR A 242 -18.92 -5.31 -19.39
N VAL A 243 -20.06 -4.97 -20.00
CA VAL A 243 -21.33 -5.69 -19.83
C VAL A 243 -21.21 -7.12 -20.33
N ILE A 244 -20.67 -7.32 -21.54
CA ILE A 244 -20.40 -8.65 -22.11
C ILE A 244 -19.52 -9.47 -21.17
N GLN A 245 -18.45 -8.88 -20.64
CA GLN A 245 -17.56 -9.57 -19.71
C GLN A 245 -18.28 -9.99 -18.43
N PHE A 246 -19.10 -9.10 -17.86
CA PHE A 246 -19.87 -9.41 -16.65
C PHE A 246 -20.86 -10.55 -16.90
N LEU A 247 -21.61 -10.49 -18.00
CA LEU A 247 -22.57 -11.53 -18.41
C LEU A 247 -21.85 -12.88 -18.63
N LEU A 248 -20.76 -12.90 -19.40
CA LEU A 248 -19.96 -14.11 -19.62
C LEU A 248 -19.40 -14.66 -18.30
N SER A 249 -18.95 -13.80 -17.38
CA SER A 249 -18.44 -14.23 -16.07
C SER A 249 -19.50 -14.89 -15.21
N LYS A 250 -20.72 -14.35 -15.20
CA LYS A 250 -21.83 -14.84 -14.37
C LYS A 250 -22.46 -16.10 -14.95
N PHE A 251 -22.71 -16.13 -16.27
CA PHE A 251 -23.50 -17.18 -16.90
C PHE A 251 -22.68 -18.28 -17.59
N VAL A 252 -21.44 -18.00 -18.01
CA VAL A 252 -20.64 -18.95 -18.80
C VAL A 252 -19.42 -19.49 -18.05
N PHE A 253 -18.73 -18.64 -17.29
CA PHE A 253 -17.49 -19.04 -16.62
C PHE A 253 -17.71 -19.65 -15.23
N LEU A 254 -18.78 -19.25 -14.53
CA LEU A 254 -19.09 -19.68 -13.17
C LEU A 254 -20.18 -20.75 -13.13
N GLN A 255 -19.97 -21.73 -12.25
CA GLN A 255 -21.02 -22.62 -11.79
C GLN A 255 -21.31 -22.31 -10.31
N GLU A 256 -22.50 -21.83 -10.00
CA GLU A 256 -22.92 -21.61 -8.60
C GLU A 256 -23.24 -22.96 -7.94
N LYS A 257 -22.28 -23.49 -7.15
CA LYS A 257 -22.51 -24.54 -6.17
C LYS A 257 -22.12 -24.02 -4.78
N GLY A 258 -23.04 -23.30 -4.13
CA GLY A 258 -22.83 -22.69 -2.83
C GLY A 258 -21.72 -21.62 -2.80
N ASN A 259 -20.98 -21.53 -1.69
CA ASN A 259 -19.92 -20.51 -1.48
C ASN A 259 -18.58 -20.82 -2.19
N LEU A 260 -18.49 -21.91 -2.96
CA LEU A 260 -17.25 -22.35 -3.61
C LEU A 260 -17.07 -21.70 -4.98
N LEU A 261 -15.91 -21.08 -5.20
CA LEU A 261 -15.54 -20.49 -6.49
C LEU A 261 -15.00 -21.60 -7.41
N ALA A 262 -15.82 -22.05 -8.37
CA ALA A 262 -15.42 -23.04 -9.37
C ALA A 262 -15.57 -22.48 -10.80
N ILE A 263 -14.51 -22.63 -11.60
CA ILE A 263 -14.51 -22.25 -13.03
C ILE A 263 -14.99 -23.45 -13.84
N GLU A 264 -16.13 -23.32 -14.51
CA GLU A 264 -16.76 -24.42 -15.26
C GLU A 264 -16.04 -24.67 -16.60
N SER A 265 -15.93 -23.63 -17.43
CA SER A 265 -15.26 -23.69 -18.74
C SER A 265 -13.90 -23.01 -18.70
N ARG A 266 -12.90 -23.71 -18.14
CA ARG A 266 -11.51 -23.20 -18.04
C ARG A 266 -10.92 -22.81 -19.41
N ARG A 267 -11.19 -23.60 -20.45
CA ARG A 267 -10.64 -23.37 -21.79
C ARG A 267 -11.16 -22.06 -22.40
N LEU A 268 -12.47 -21.81 -22.28
CA LEU A 268 -13.08 -20.58 -22.79
C LEU A 268 -12.63 -19.35 -21.99
N PHE A 269 -12.49 -19.49 -20.67
CA PHE A 269 -11.95 -18.42 -19.82
C PHE A 269 -10.54 -17.99 -20.26
N PHE A 270 -9.65 -18.96 -20.53
CA PHE A 270 -8.29 -18.67 -21.01
C PHE A 270 -8.26 -18.05 -22.41
N LEU A 271 -9.11 -18.53 -23.31
CA LEU A 271 -9.25 -17.98 -24.66
C LEU A 271 -9.72 -16.52 -24.63
N PHE A 272 -10.77 -16.23 -23.86
CA PHE A 272 -11.30 -14.87 -23.72
C PHE A 272 -10.28 -13.92 -23.09
N THR A 273 -9.57 -14.37 -22.06
CA THR A 273 -8.54 -13.55 -21.40
C THR A 273 -7.40 -13.16 -22.35
N TYR A 274 -7.05 -14.02 -23.29
CA TYR A 274 -6.01 -13.75 -24.28
C TYR A 274 -6.41 -12.67 -25.28
N PHE A 275 -7.60 -12.80 -25.90
CA PHE A 275 -8.05 -11.80 -26.88
C PHE A 275 -8.30 -10.43 -26.25
N MET A 276 -8.77 -10.40 -25.00
CA MET A 276 -9.01 -9.15 -24.29
C MET A 276 -7.75 -8.54 -23.67
N PHE A 277 -6.58 -9.21 -23.74
CA PHE A 277 -5.37 -8.74 -23.07
C PHE A 277 -4.95 -7.33 -23.49
N PHE A 278 -4.85 -7.07 -24.80
CA PHE A 278 -4.45 -5.75 -25.33
C PHE A 278 -5.52 -4.69 -25.13
N TYR A 279 -6.78 -5.08 -25.25
CA TYR A 279 -7.90 -4.23 -24.95
C TYR A 279 -7.85 -3.70 -23.50
N TYR A 280 -7.48 -4.56 -22.55
CA TYR A 280 -7.29 -4.15 -21.16
C TYR A 280 -6.10 -3.21 -20.95
N ILE A 281 -5.07 -3.23 -21.80
CA ILE A 281 -3.97 -2.24 -21.73
C ILE A 281 -4.51 -0.85 -22.06
N PHE A 282 -5.33 -0.73 -23.11
CA PHE A 282 -5.93 0.55 -23.50
C PHE A 282 -6.88 1.09 -22.42
N ILE A 283 -7.77 0.24 -21.89
CA ILE A 283 -8.67 0.61 -20.79
C ILE A 283 -7.89 1.02 -19.52
N ALA A 284 -6.72 0.42 -19.29
CA ALA A 284 -5.90 0.73 -18.12
C ALA A 284 -5.44 2.17 -18.11
N ILE A 285 -5.16 2.77 -19.28
CA ILE A 285 -4.76 4.18 -19.40
C ILE A 285 -5.89 5.08 -18.86
N PHE A 286 -7.12 4.86 -19.31
CA PHE A 286 -8.29 5.60 -18.83
C PHE A 286 -8.52 5.40 -17.32
N HIS A 287 -8.44 4.16 -16.83
CA HIS A 287 -8.59 3.88 -15.39
C HIS A 287 -7.42 4.44 -14.57
N SER A 288 -6.25 4.66 -15.17
CA SER A 288 -5.12 5.31 -14.52
C SER A 288 -5.38 6.79 -14.29
N ILE A 289 -5.94 7.48 -15.29
CA ILE A 289 -6.41 8.87 -15.16
C ILE A 289 -7.47 8.96 -14.06
N LEU A 290 -8.48 8.07 -14.08
CA LEU A 290 -9.52 8.03 -13.05
C LEU A 290 -8.94 7.76 -11.65
N ARG A 291 -7.92 6.90 -11.55
CA ARG A 291 -7.23 6.58 -10.29
C ARG A 291 -6.50 7.80 -9.73
N ILE A 292 -5.85 8.59 -10.57
CA ILE A 292 -5.16 9.83 -10.17
C ILE A 292 -6.20 10.86 -9.71
N LEU A 293 -7.23 11.10 -10.52
CA LEU A 293 -8.30 12.04 -10.22
C LEU A 293 -8.97 11.70 -8.88
N ALA A 294 -9.33 10.42 -8.68
CA ALA A 294 -9.89 9.95 -7.42
C ALA A 294 -8.91 10.16 -6.26
N SER A 295 -7.61 9.89 -6.44
CA SER A 295 -6.62 10.10 -5.38
C SER A 295 -6.46 11.57 -4.98
N VAL A 296 -6.53 12.50 -5.94
CA VAL A 296 -6.48 13.95 -5.68
C VAL A 296 -7.76 14.39 -4.97
N ILE A 297 -8.93 14.03 -5.51
CA ILE A 297 -10.24 14.38 -4.92
C ILE A 297 -10.37 13.83 -3.49
N PHE A 298 -10.21 12.53 -3.29
CA PHE A 298 -10.31 11.95 -1.95
C PHE A 298 -9.20 12.44 -1.03
N GLY A 299 -8.00 12.71 -1.56
CA GLY A 299 -6.90 13.31 -0.82
C GLY A 299 -7.27 14.69 -0.27
N THR A 300 -7.85 15.58 -1.09
CA THR A 300 -8.25 16.93 -0.68
C THR A 300 -9.46 16.92 0.25
N PHE A 301 -10.48 16.10 -0.03
CA PHE A 301 -11.68 16.02 0.82
C PHE A 301 -11.40 15.44 2.21
N LEU A 302 -10.41 14.54 2.34
CA LEU A 302 -10.05 13.90 3.62
C LEU A 302 -8.93 14.65 4.37
N LEU A 303 -8.45 15.77 3.84
CA LEU A 303 -7.34 16.52 4.43
C LEU A 303 -7.65 17.06 5.84
N PRO A 304 -8.86 17.61 6.11
CA PRO A 304 -9.25 18.08 7.44
C PRO A 304 -9.39 16.97 8.48
N ARG A 305 -9.47 15.71 8.04
CA ARG A 305 -9.71 14.55 8.89
C ARG A 305 -8.41 13.81 9.21
N ILE A 306 -8.12 13.64 10.51
CA ILE A 306 -6.95 12.90 11.01
C ILE A 306 -7.27 11.45 11.41
N ASP A 307 -8.56 11.06 11.49
CA ASP A 307 -8.99 9.68 11.73
C ASP A 307 -8.72 8.75 10.54
N TYR A 308 -8.47 9.34 9.37
CA TYR A 308 -7.99 8.68 8.18
C TYR A 308 -6.52 9.00 7.95
N SER A 309 -5.78 8.08 7.33
CA SER A 309 -4.53 8.45 6.67
C SER A 309 -4.77 8.51 5.17
N VAL A 310 -4.34 9.62 4.55
CA VAL A 310 -4.32 9.78 3.09
C VAL A 310 -3.23 8.89 2.49
N LEU A 311 -2.20 8.55 3.28
CA LEU A 311 -1.10 7.73 2.81
C LEU A 311 -1.48 6.24 2.67
N PRO A 312 -0.82 5.52 1.74
CA PRO A 312 -0.98 4.07 1.60
C PRO A 312 -0.68 3.33 2.90
N ARG A 313 -1.33 2.17 3.09
CA ARG A 313 -1.31 1.42 4.36
C ARG A 313 0.08 1.24 5.01
N LYS A 314 1.10 0.86 4.23
CA LYS A 314 2.46 0.61 4.76
C LYS A 314 3.15 1.90 5.24
N CYS A 315 2.69 3.05 4.77
CA CYS A 315 3.26 4.36 5.06
C CYS A 315 2.40 5.20 6.02
N GLN A 316 1.32 4.63 6.58
CA GLN A 316 0.42 5.34 7.51
C GLN A 316 1.13 5.84 8.76
N ILE A 317 2.20 5.18 9.19
CA ILE A 317 3.01 5.58 10.35
C ILE A 317 3.75 6.93 10.08
N ILE A 318 3.98 7.28 8.82
CA ILE A 318 4.67 8.52 8.41
C ILE A 318 3.70 9.72 8.43
N ASP A 319 2.40 9.47 8.53
CA ASP A 319 1.34 10.48 8.66
C ASP A 319 1.22 10.91 10.13
N LEU A 320 1.78 12.08 10.46
CA LEU A 320 1.83 12.58 11.83
C LEU A 320 0.43 12.84 12.41
N GLY A 321 -0.53 13.28 11.59
CA GLY A 321 -1.90 13.52 12.02
C GLY A 321 -2.60 12.23 12.43
N PHE A 322 -2.55 11.21 11.56
CA PHE A 322 -3.11 9.89 11.84
C PHE A 322 -2.41 9.20 13.02
N PHE A 323 -1.10 9.36 13.13
CA PHE A 323 -0.33 8.83 14.25
C PHE A 323 -0.75 9.44 15.59
N ALA A 324 -0.97 10.76 15.65
CA ALA A 324 -1.47 11.44 16.84
C ALA A 324 -2.86 10.91 17.26
N TYR A 325 -3.75 10.69 16.29
CA TYR A 325 -5.06 10.09 16.54
C TYR A 325 -4.98 8.66 17.09
N CYS A 326 -4.13 7.80 16.52
CA CYS A 326 -3.92 6.45 17.06
C CYS A 326 -3.37 6.47 18.49
N GLY A 327 -2.46 7.41 18.79
CA GLY A 327 -1.95 7.65 20.13
C GLY A 327 -3.02 8.01 21.14
N PHE A 328 -3.89 8.96 20.77
CA PHE A 328 -5.04 9.35 21.56
C PHE A 328 -5.98 8.16 21.83
N LEU A 329 -6.38 7.43 20.78
CA LEU A 329 -7.34 6.33 20.90
C LEU A 329 -6.81 5.14 21.73
N HIS A 330 -5.52 4.83 21.63
CA HIS A 330 -4.91 3.78 22.47
C HIS A 330 -4.82 4.19 23.93
N LEU A 331 -4.49 5.45 24.22
CA LEU A 331 -4.47 5.96 25.59
C LEU A 331 -5.88 6.01 26.20
N GLU A 332 -6.89 6.42 25.42
CA GLU A 332 -8.28 6.43 25.87
C GLU A 332 -8.76 4.99 26.13
N SER A 333 -8.57 4.07 25.17
CA SER A 333 -8.98 2.68 25.35
C SER A 333 -8.27 1.97 26.51
N SER A 334 -7.04 2.35 26.87
CA SER A 334 -6.32 1.73 28.00
C SER A 334 -6.80 2.26 29.35
N HIS A 335 -7.20 3.54 29.43
CA HIS A 335 -7.54 4.19 30.70
C HIS A 335 -9.05 4.30 30.99
N THR A 336 -9.90 4.40 29.98
CA THR A 336 -11.35 4.62 30.14
C THR A 336 -12.19 3.44 29.66
N ASN A 337 -11.63 2.21 29.67
CA ASN A 337 -12.35 1.02 29.28
C ASN A 337 -13.60 0.83 30.19
N PRO A 338 -14.83 0.91 29.64
CA PRO A 338 -16.05 0.91 30.45
C PRO A 338 -16.23 -0.39 31.24
N ILE A 339 -15.73 -1.53 30.72
CA ILE A 339 -15.80 -2.83 31.40
C ILE A 339 -14.90 -2.82 32.65
N ALA A 340 -13.67 -2.34 32.51
CA ALA A 340 -12.72 -2.28 33.60
C ALA A 340 -13.18 -1.28 34.68
N MET A 341 -13.74 -0.13 34.28
CA MET A 341 -14.29 0.86 35.21
C MET A 341 -15.44 0.30 36.04
N VAL A 342 -16.40 -0.40 35.40
CA VAL A 342 -17.50 -1.07 36.11
C VAL A 342 -16.98 -2.16 37.04
N PHE A 343 -16.01 -2.96 36.60
CA PHE A 343 -15.41 -3.99 37.44
C PHE A 343 -14.73 -3.41 38.68
N ILE A 344 -13.95 -2.34 38.52
CA ILE A 344 -13.30 -1.64 39.64
C ILE A 344 -14.34 -1.03 40.57
N SER A 345 -15.42 -0.43 40.05
CA SER A 345 -16.45 0.16 40.90
C SER A 345 -17.22 -0.90 41.70
N ILE A 346 -17.47 -2.10 41.14
CA ILE A 346 -18.01 -3.24 41.89
C ILE A 346 -17.04 -3.65 43.01
N LEU A 347 -15.75 -3.83 42.69
CA LEU A 347 -14.74 -4.20 43.69
C LEU A 347 -14.60 -3.15 44.80
N GLN A 348 -14.70 -1.86 44.46
CA GLN A 348 -14.69 -0.78 45.44
C GLN A 348 -15.94 -0.81 46.31
N ALA A 349 -17.11 -1.06 45.73
CA ALA A 349 -18.35 -1.21 46.49
C ALA A 349 -18.31 -2.42 47.43
N GLU A 350 -17.75 -3.54 46.98
CA GLU A 350 -17.58 -4.77 47.77
C GLU A 350 -16.50 -4.61 48.86
N SER A 351 -15.39 -3.93 48.54
CA SER A 351 -14.37 -3.56 49.52
C SER A 351 -14.94 -2.60 50.58
N GLN A 352 -15.70 -1.59 50.17
CA GLN A 352 -16.39 -0.69 51.10
C GLN A 352 -17.40 -1.44 51.96
N HIS A 353 -18.18 -2.36 51.38
CA HIS A 353 -19.09 -3.25 52.11
C HIS A 353 -18.35 -4.02 53.20
N SER A 354 -17.23 -4.67 52.84
CA SER A 354 -16.39 -5.42 53.79
C SER A 354 -15.76 -4.53 54.89
N LEU A 355 -15.47 -3.27 54.57
CA LEU A 355 -14.96 -2.27 55.54
C LEU A 355 -16.07 -1.75 56.46
N THR A 356 -17.30 -1.56 55.98
CA THR A 356 -18.47 -1.22 56.82
C THR A 356 -18.88 -2.40 57.69
N GLU A 357 -18.82 -3.64 57.20
CA GLU A 357 -19.01 -4.83 58.03
C GLU A 357 -17.92 -4.96 59.09
N ARG A 358 -16.65 -4.68 58.76
CA ARG A 358 -15.58 -4.58 59.76
C ARG A 358 -15.82 -3.48 60.78
N LYS A 359 -16.26 -2.29 60.38
CA LYS A 359 -16.59 -1.20 61.32
C LYS A 359 -17.81 -1.50 62.18
N HIS A 360 -18.79 -2.24 61.66
CA HIS A 360 -19.92 -2.74 62.46
C HIS A 360 -19.48 -3.83 63.45
N TYR A 361 -18.50 -4.67 63.07
CA TYR A 361 -17.87 -5.63 63.97
C TYR A 361 -16.98 -4.96 65.03
N GLU A 362 -16.22 -3.92 64.67
CA GLU A 362 -15.35 -3.15 65.58
C GLU A 362 -16.13 -2.24 66.52
N ASN A 363 -17.28 -1.69 66.11
CA ASN A 363 -18.17 -0.94 67.01
C ASN A 363 -18.99 -1.85 67.96
N GLY A 364 -18.93 -3.18 67.79
CA GLY A 364 -19.49 -4.19 68.69
C GLY A 364 -18.54 -4.63 69.81
N TYR A 365 -17.26 -4.24 69.75
CA TYR A 365 -16.27 -4.53 70.79
C TYR A 365 -15.50 -3.27 71.13
N GLY A 366 -15.87 -2.67 72.26
CA GLY A 366 -15.11 -1.59 72.85
C GLY A 366 -13.69 -2.00 73.23
N THR A 367 -12.85 -0.97 73.29
CA THR A 367 -11.52 -0.87 73.93
C THR A 367 -10.27 -1.25 73.13
N CYS A 368 -9.48 -0.18 72.91
CA CYS A 368 -8.04 -0.12 73.04
C CYS A 368 -7.18 -1.07 72.20
N LEU A 369 -6.57 -0.55 71.13
CA LEU A 369 -5.10 -0.52 71.04
C LEU A 369 -4.68 0.42 69.91
N GLY A 370 -4.01 1.52 70.27
CA GLY A 370 -3.18 2.25 69.32
C GLY A 370 -1.96 1.40 68.97
N ARG A 371 -1.58 1.37 67.69
CA ARG A 371 -0.19 1.16 67.29
C ARG A 371 0.07 1.66 65.88
N ALA A 372 0.83 2.74 65.83
CA ALA A 372 1.70 3.09 64.74
C ALA A 372 2.73 1.98 64.50
N ILE A 373 2.95 1.61 63.23
CA ILE A 373 4.11 0.87 62.73
C ILE A 373 4.28 1.32 61.24
N PRO A 374 5.48 1.24 60.63
CA PRO A 374 6.51 2.26 60.69
C PRO A 374 7.03 2.65 59.29
N SER A 375 7.67 3.82 59.22
CA SER A 375 8.60 4.18 58.15
C SER A 375 9.89 3.35 58.28
N ILE A 376 10.33 2.71 57.18
CA ILE A 376 11.65 2.09 57.05
C ILE A 376 12.30 2.57 55.73
N PRO A 377 13.63 2.78 55.71
CA PRO A 377 14.30 3.86 54.99
C PRO A 377 14.95 3.43 53.68
N THR A 378 15.18 4.40 52.80
CA THR A 378 16.02 4.26 51.60
C THR A 378 17.46 4.65 51.93
N GLU A 379 18.38 3.69 51.87
CA GLU A 379 19.83 3.93 51.90
C GLU A 379 20.33 4.59 50.59
N PRO A 380 21.39 5.42 50.65
CA PRO A 380 22.00 6.06 49.49
C PRO A 380 23.16 5.22 48.95
N PHE A 381 23.14 4.88 47.66
CA PHE A 381 24.30 4.32 46.97
C PHE A 381 25.22 5.42 46.46
N ASN A 382 26.42 5.49 47.06
CA ASN A 382 27.58 6.27 46.62
C ASN A 382 28.11 5.77 45.27
N CYS A 383 28.34 6.70 44.34
CA CYS A 383 29.16 6.49 43.13
C CYS A 383 30.51 7.18 43.31
N GLY A 384 31.61 6.43 43.10
CA GLY A 384 32.98 6.95 43.11
C GLY A 384 33.36 7.65 41.78
N PRO A 385 34.34 8.58 41.79
CA PRO A 385 34.83 9.28 40.60
C PRO A 385 36.20 8.76 40.11
N CYS A 386 36.46 8.92 38.80
CA CYS A 386 37.75 9.02 38.06
C CYS A 386 37.54 8.47 36.64
N SER A 387 38.06 8.97 35.52
CA SER A 387 39.01 10.02 35.19
C SER A 387 38.95 10.19 33.66
N TRP A 388 38.86 11.43 33.15
CA TRP A 388 39.04 11.74 31.73
C TRP A 388 40.32 12.58 31.60
N ARG A 389 41.28 12.11 30.79
CA ARG A 389 42.49 12.87 30.46
C ARG A 389 42.36 13.48 29.06
N VAL A 390 42.42 14.80 29.02
CA VAL A 390 42.58 15.65 27.83
C VAL A 390 44.08 15.84 27.57
N THR A 391 44.50 15.83 26.30
CA THR A 391 45.66 16.62 25.83
C THR A 391 45.33 17.27 24.49
N LYS A 392 45.78 18.52 24.33
CA LYS A 392 45.59 19.45 23.19
C LYS A 392 46.78 19.36 22.21
N GLY A 393 46.57 19.78 20.94
CA GLY A 393 47.62 20.37 20.10
C GLY A 393 47.41 20.27 18.58
N LEU A 394 47.01 21.36 17.93
CA LEU A 394 47.08 21.67 16.46
C LEU A 394 48.49 22.25 16.12
N PRO A 395 48.96 22.54 14.86
CA PRO A 395 48.20 22.96 13.66
C PRO A 395 48.67 22.53 12.22
N LYS A 396 47.73 22.70 11.25
CA LYS A 396 47.78 23.13 9.81
C LYS A 396 48.98 22.77 8.87
N HIS A 397 48.67 22.21 7.68
CA HIS A 397 48.73 22.87 6.35
C HIS A 397 48.27 21.95 5.18
N LEU A 398 47.60 22.53 4.17
CA LEU A 398 47.34 22.04 2.79
C LEU A 398 48.61 22.29 1.91
N PRO A 399 48.85 21.66 0.73
CA PRO A 399 47.92 21.61 -0.42
C PRO A 399 47.96 20.39 -1.39
N ALA A 400 46.87 20.29 -2.18
CA ALA A 400 46.72 19.98 -3.62
C ALA A 400 47.66 19.03 -4.44
N MET A 401 46.97 18.11 -5.15
CA MET A 401 47.05 17.73 -6.57
C MET A 401 47.94 16.58 -7.11
N ASP A 402 47.26 15.79 -7.96
CA ASP A 402 47.67 15.07 -9.19
C ASP A 402 47.88 13.55 -9.25
N PHE A 403 47.44 13.03 -10.41
CA PHE A 403 47.55 11.69 -11.03
C PHE A 403 46.50 10.64 -10.60
N ILE A 404 45.57 10.13 -11.43
CA ILE A 404 45.63 9.72 -12.85
C ILE A 404 44.20 9.73 -13.45
N LEU A 405 44.01 10.42 -14.58
CA LEU A 405 42.93 10.16 -15.55
C LEU A 405 43.42 10.61 -16.93
N GLU A 406 44.25 9.75 -17.52
CA GLU A 406 44.73 9.87 -18.90
C GLU A 406 44.31 8.59 -19.62
N LEU A 407 43.21 8.67 -20.36
CA LEU A 407 42.85 7.72 -21.42
C LEU A 407 41.64 8.26 -22.18
N LEU A 408 41.92 8.78 -23.38
CA LEU A 408 41.15 8.69 -24.63
C LEU A 408 41.00 10.04 -25.34
N GLU A 409 41.98 10.37 -26.16
CA GLU A 409 41.82 11.24 -27.34
C GLU A 409 41.73 10.35 -28.58
N PHE A 410 40.73 10.60 -29.44
CA PHE A 410 40.81 10.32 -30.87
C PHE A 410 40.13 11.48 -31.63
N PRO A 411 40.72 11.96 -32.74
CA PRO A 411 40.26 13.15 -33.45
C PRO A 411 39.11 12.80 -34.41
N VAL A 412 38.17 13.73 -34.59
CA VAL A 412 37.12 13.64 -35.61
C VAL A 412 37.16 14.90 -36.45
N ASP A 413 37.58 14.74 -37.69
CA ASP A 413 37.58 15.77 -38.74
C ASP A 413 36.15 16.21 -39.06
N THR A 414 35.95 17.53 -39.10
CA THR A 414 34.71 18.23 -39.41
C THR A 414 34.62 18.48 -40.91
N ASN A 415 33.74 17.76 -41.61
CA ASN A 415 33.02 18.24 -42.81
C ASN A 415 32.10 17.13 -43.35
N PHE A 416 30.86 17.04 -42.88
CA PHE A 416 29.78 16.37 -43.64
C PHE A 416 28.43 17.01 -43.33
N THR A 417 27.99 17.89 -44.21
CA THR A 417 26.57 18.26 -44.37
C THR A 417 25.84 17.06 -45.00
N TYR A 418 24.91 16.45 -44.29
CA TYR A 418 23.92 15.56 -44.89
C TYR A 418 22.53 16.21 -44.85
N THR A 419 22.03 16.53 -46.03
CA THR A 419 20.61 16.71 -46.27
C THR A 419 19.94 15.34 -46.19
N PHE A 420 19.08 15.11 -45.20
CA PHE A 420 18.20 13.94 -45.18
C PHE A 420 17.14 14.09 -46.28
N ILE A 421 17.43 13.56 -47.46
CA ILE A 421 16.38 13.13 -48.38
C ILE A 421 16.04 11.70 -47.96
N LEU A 422 14.94 11.53 -47.21
CA LEU A 422 14.36 10.21 -46.98
C LEU A 422 13.80 9.71 -48.33
N ALA A 423 14.61 8.99 -49.09
CA ALA A 423 14.08 8.12 -50.13
C ALA A 423 13.38 6.94 -49.45
N GLU A 424 12.07 6.79 -49.68
CA GLU A 424 11.30 5.64 -49.20
C GLU A 424 11.83 4.36 -49.87
N CYS A 425 12.56 3.54 -49.12
CA CYS A 425 12.96 2.20 -49.57
C CYS A 425 11.82 1.19 -49.40
N PRO A 426 11.57 0.30 -50.38
CA PRO A 426 10.53 -0.71 -50.27
C PRO A 426 10.90 -1.74 -49.20
N LYS A 427 9.99 -1.95 -48.23
CA LYS A 427 10.11 -3.04 -47.24
C LYS A 427 10.14 -4.38 -47.99
N ILE A 428 11.08 -5.27 -47.65
CA ILE A 428 11.15 -6.63 -48.24
C ILE A 428 9.82 -7.37 -48.04
N PHE A 429 9.21 -7.22 -46.86
CA PHE A 429 7.88 -7.72 -46.58
C PHE A 429 6.95 -6.56 -46.20
N PRO A 430 5.96 -6.19 -47.05
CA PRO A 430 4.92 -5.25 -46.65
C PRO A 430 4.19 -5.79 -45.42
N HIS A 431 4.31 -5.07 -44.30
CA HIS A 431 3.91 -5.56 -42.98
C HIS A 431 2.43 -5.98 -42.91
N GLN A 432 1.53 -5.20 -43.51
CA GLN A 432 0.09 -5.46 -43.50
C GLN A 432 -0.26 -6.71 -44.31
N GLU A 433 0.19 -6.79 -45.56
CA GLU A 433 -0.08 -7.91 -46.45
C GLU A 433 0.46 -9.21 -45.86
N PHE A 434 1.71 -9.21 -45.39
CA PHE A 434 2.31 -10.39 -44.77
C PHE A 434 1.49 -10.93 -43.60
N ARG A 435 1.00 -10.03 -42.72
CA ARG A 435 0.22 -10.41 -41.53
C ARG A 435 -1.19 -10.90 -41.88
N LEU A 436 -1.82 -10.31 -42.89
CA LEU A 436 -3.12 -10.76 -43.41
C LEU A 436 -3.00 -12.14 -44.07
N PHE A 437 -1.98 -12.35 -44.91
CA PHE A 437 -1.73 -13.66 -45.52
C PHE A 437 -1.39 -14.73 -44.48
N LEU A 438 -0.67 -14.38 -43.42
CA LEU A 438 -0.33 -15.30 -42.33
C LEU A 438 -1.56 -15.78 -41.53
N LEU A 439 -2.70 -15.09 -41.62
CA LEU A 439 -3.95 -15.50 -40.98
C LEU A 439 -4.46 -16.85 -41.51
N VAL A 440 -4.28 -17.12 -42.81
CA VAL A 440 -4.73 -18.39 -43.43
C VAL A 440 -3.95 -19.59 -42.88
N PRO A 441 -2.60 -19.62 -42.90
CA PRO A 441 -1.81 -20.64 -42.19
C PRO A 441 -2.11 -20.72 -40.70
N ALA A 442 -2.42 -19.59 -40.05
CA ALA A 442 -2.77 -19.57 -38.64
C ALA A 442 -4.07 -20.35 -38.39
N VAL A 443 -5.16 -20.05 -39.10
CA VAL A 443 -6.43 -20.77 -38.98
C VAL A 443 -6.26 -22.26 -39.25
N ILE A 444 -5.56 -22.64 -40.33
CA ILE A 444 -5.29 -24.05 -40.66
C ILE A 444 -4.55 -24.74 -39.52
N SER A 445 -3.49 -24.11 -38.99
CA SER A 445 -2.71 -24.65 -37.88
C SER A 445 -3.53 -24.79 -36.59
N THR A 446 -4.42 -23.83 -36.30
CA THR A 446 -5.34 -23.94 -35.16
C THR A 446 -6.30 -25.10 -35.30
N LEU A 447 -6.84 -25.34 -36.50
CA LEU A 447 -7.72 -26.48 -36.77
C LEU A 447 -6.97 -27.80 -36.60
N ILE A 448 -5.75 -27.92 -37.17
CA ILE A 448 -4.90 -29.11 -37.00
C ILE A 448 -4.67 -29.40 -35.52
N LEU A 449 -4.30 -28.38 -34.74
CA LEU A 449 -4.14 -28.53 -33.30
C LEU A 449 -5.46 -28.92 -32.64
N ALA A 450 -6.60 -28.36 -33.07
CA ALA A 450 -7.90 -28.64 -32.47
C ALA A 450 -8.29 -30.11 -32.65
N PHE A 451 -8.02 -30.68 -33.82
CA PHE A 451 -8.16 -32.11 -34.09
C PHE A 451 -7.10 -32.96 -33.37
N SER A 452 -5.95 -32.40 -32.98
CA SER A 452 -4.98 -33.08 -32.11
C SER A 452 -5.43 -33.12 -30.63
N THR A 453 -6.44 -32.36 -30.23
CA THR A 453 -6.94 -32.32 -28.83
C THR A 453 -8.34 -32.91 -28.71
N GLN A 454 -8.62 -33.58 -27.59
CA GLN A 454 -9.93 -34.17 -27.30
C GLN A 454 -10.78 -33.26 -26.38
N ARG A 455 -12.10 -33.35 -26.56
CA ARG A 455 -13.17 -32.81 -25.71
C ARG A 455 -13.21 -33.59 -24.39
N THR A 456 -13.65 -32.94 -23.32
CA THR A 456 -13.63 -33.54 -21.97
C THR A 456 -15.00 -33.89 -21.40
N LYS A 457 -16.10 -33.32 -21.93
CA LYS A 457 -17.44 -33.49 -21.34
C LYS A 457 -18.52 -33.88 -22.35
N GLN A 458 -18.64 -33.18 -23.47
CA GLN A 458 -19.76 -33.33 -24.40
C GLN A 458 -19.36 -34.08 -25.68
N LYS A 459 -20.29 -34.91 -26.20
CA LYS A 459 -20.20 -35.64 -27.48
C LYS A 459 -18.85 -36.37 -27.67
N LEU A 460 -18.45 -37.16 -26.66
CA LEU A 460 -17.22 -37.96 -26.68
C LEU A 460 -17.26 -39.09 -27.73
N GLN A 461 -18.45 -39.55 -28.11
CA GLN A 461 -18.66 -40.65 -29.06
C GLN A 461 -18.47 -40.24 -30.54
N MET A 462 -18.65 -38.97 -30.89
CA MET A 462 -18.40 -38.50 -32.26
C MET A 462 -16.92 -38.13 -32.44
N LEU A 463 -16.29 -38.60 -33.55
CA LEU A 463 -14.90 -38.28 -33.93
C LEU A 463 -13.87 -38.58 -32.82
N ASN A 464 -14.10 -39.63 -32.00
CA ASN A 464 -13.27 -39.94 -30.82
C ASN A 464 -13.07 -38.73 -29.87
N GLY A 465 -14.10 -37.89 -29.76
CA GLY A 465 -14.11 -36.68 -28.95
C GLY A 465 -13.35 -35.49 -29.58
N ARG A 466 -13.13 -35.44 -30.89
CA ARG A 466 -12.44 -34.34 -31.60
C ARG A 466 -13.41 -33.55 -32.49
N PRO A 467 -13.12 -32.28 -32.87
CA PRO A 467 -12.06 -31.40 -32.38
C PRO A 467 -12.34 -30.87 -30.96
N GLY A 468 -11.27 -30.67 -30.19
CA GLY A 468 -11.31 -30.02 -28.88
C GLY A 468 -11.04 -28.52 -28.96
N LEU A 469 -11.69 -27.71 -28.10
CA LEU A 469 -11.38 -26.29 -27.98
C LEU A 469 -9.96 -26.11 -27.44
N ILE A 470 -9.12 -25.35 -28.16
CA ILE A 470 -7.79 -24.97 -27.72
C ILE A 470 -7.81 -23.60 -27.07
N PHE A 471 -6.90 -23.39 -26.13
CA PHE A 471 -6.62 -22.12 -25.51
C PHE A 471 -5.12 -21.80 -25.65
N PRO A 472 -4.74 -20.51 -25.65
CA PRO A 472 -3.39 -20.09 -26.00
C PRO A 472 -2.40 -20.26 -24.83
N MET A 473 -2.84 -20.04 -23.60
CA MET A 473 -2.01 -20.22 -22.41
C MET A 473 -2.87 -20.73 -21.25
N ASP A 474 -2.44 -21.79 -20.57
CA ASP A 474 -3.02 -22.14 -19.26
C ASP A 474 -2.48 -21.17 -18.22
N VAL A 475 -3.35 -20.27 -17.81
CA VAL A 475 -2.92 -19.13 -17.02
C VAL A 475 -2.68 -19.48 -15.54
N LEU A 476 -3.20 -20.63 -15.09
CA LEU A 476 -3.02 -21.17 -13.76
C LEU A 476 -1.86 -22.18 -13.69
N LYS A 477 -1.40 -22.68 -14.85
CA LYS A 477 -0.27 -23.62 -14.93
C LYS A 477 1.05 -22.90 -14.69
N ARG A 478 1.99 -23.63 -14.09
CA ARG A 478 3.34 -23.13 -13.74
C ARG A 478 4.46 -23.73 -14.60
N SER A 479 4.12 -24.41 -15.70
CA SER A 479 5.08 -24.94 -16.69
C SER A 479 5.29 -23.98 -17.85
N HIS A 480 6.40 -24.14 -18.59
CA HIS A 480 6.72 -23.41 -19.84
C HIS A 480 6.67 -21.86 -19.78
N ARG A 481 6.67 -21.29 -18.57
CA ARG A 481 6.52 -19.86 -18.26
C ARG A 481 7.43 -18.89 -19.04
N PHE A 482 8.68 -19.28 -19.31
CA PHE A 482 9.63 -18.44 -20.04
C PHE A 482 9.34 -18.41 -21.55
N SER A 483 8.79 -19.49 -22.11
CA SER A 483 8.36 -19.52 -23.52
C SER A 483 7.12 -18.65 -23.73
N TYR A 484 6.17 -18.65 -22.79
CA TYR A 484 5.05 -17.72 -22.84
C TYR A 484 5.52 -16.27 -22.70
N ALA A 485 6.43 -16.00 -21.76
CA ALA A 485 6.96 -14.65 -21.57
C ALA A 485 7.69 -14.13 -22.83
N ALA A 486 8.51 -14.97 -23.48
CA ALA A 486 9.17 -14.59 -24.72
C ALA A 486 8.17 -14.40 -25.88
N ALA A 487 7.15 -15.27 -26.02
CA ALA A 487 6.13 -15.14 -27.07
C ALA A 487 5.26 -13.89 -26.89
N PHE A 488 4.92 -13.51 -25.66
CA PHE A 488 4.28 -12.23 -25.40
C PHE A 488 5.25 -11.05 -25.58
N GLY A 489 6.54 -11.23 -25.28
CA GLY A 489 7.57 -10.22 -25.51
C GLY A 489 7.72 -9.86 -26.99
N THR A 490 7.72 -10.86 -27.89
CA THR A 490 7.72 -10.62 -29.34
C THR A 490 6.45 -9.95 -29.86
N LEU A 491 5.34 -10.11 -29.14
CA LEU A 491 4.06 -9.48 -29.47
C LEU A 491 3.98 -8.03 -28.95
N ALA A 492 4.77 -7.67 -27.93
CA ALA A 492 4.72 -6.37 -27.29
C ALA A 492 5.04 -5.22 -28.27
N ARG A 493 6.05 -5.39 -29.13
CA ARG A 493 6.41 -4.36 -30.11
C ARG A 493 5.40 -4.18 -31.21
N LEU A 494 4.76 -5.25 -31.66
CA LEU A 494 3.65 -5.13 -32.61
C LEU A 494 2.56 -4.22 -32.03
N CYS A 495 2.30 -4.35 -30.72
CA CYS A 495 1.35 -3.49 -30.04
C CYS A 495 1.86 -2.06 -29.87
N ALA A 496 3.16 -1.87 -29.61
CA ALA A 496 3.77 -0.54 -29.62
C ALA A 496 3.64 0.12 -31.00
N GLY A 497 3.90 -0.59 -32.10
CA GLY A 497 3.74 -0.10 -33.48
C GLY A 497 2.31 0.25 -33.86
N ILE A 498 1.29 -0.47 -33.35
CA ILE A 498 -0.11 -0.05 -33.56
C ILE A 498 -0.40 1.28 -32.84
N VAL A 499 0.14 1.48 -31.65
CA VAL A 499 -0.15 2.65 -30.81
C VAL A 499 0.63 3.89 -31.25
N PHE A 500 1.93 3.74 -31.53
CA PHE A 500 2.82 4.86 -31.85
C PHE A 500 2.94 5.11 -33.36
N ASP A 501 2.98 4.06 -34.18
CA ASP A 501 3.21 4.17 -35.64
C ASP A 501 1.92 4.00 -36.46
N ALA A 502 0.75 3.89 -35.81
CA ALA A 502 -0.55 3.70 -36.45
C ALA A 502 -0.61 2.54 -37.47
N GLN A 503 0.15 1.45 -37.23
CA GLN A 503 0.23 0.28 -38.11
C GLN A 503 -1.01 -0.62 -38.00
N TYR A 504 -2.15 -0.14 -38.50
CA TYR A 504 -3.41 -0.89 -38.52
C TYR A 504 -3.37 -2.05 -39.51
N ALA A 505 -4.20 -3.06 -39.27
CA ALA A 505 -4.34 -4.21 -40.15
C ALA A 505 -4.98 -3.87 -41.50
N PHE A 506 -5.71 -2.76 -41.57
CA PHE A 506 -6.32 -2.23 -42.78
C PHE A 506 -6.00 -0.75 -42.91
N ASP A 507 -5.74 -0.29 -44.13
CA ASP A 507 -5.62 1.14 -44.41
C ASP A 507 -7.01 1.78 -44.42
N TYR A 508 -7.19 2.78 -43.54
CA TYR A 508 -8.45 3.49 -43.43
C TYR A 508 -8.23 4.99 -43.35
N ASN A 509 -8.64 5.68 -44.41
CA ASN A 509 -8.54 7.13 -44.57
C ASN A 509 -9.86 7.84 -44.23
N GLY A 510 -10.50 7.45 -43.12
CA GLY A 510 -11.70 8.11 -42.62
C GLY A 510 -11.53 8.69 -41.21
N PRO A 511 -12.63 8.98 -40.50
CA PRO A 511 -12.62 9.70 -39.23
C PRO A 511 -11.91 8.94 -38.09
N THR A 512 -11.37 9.70 -37.13
CA THR A 512 -10.48 9.23 -36.05
C THR A 512 -11.08 8.15 -35.17
N TYR A 513 -12.37 8.23 -34.85
CA TYR A 513 -13.05 7.23 -34.02
C TYR A 513 -13.01 5.83 -34.62
N LEU A 514 -13.19 5.73 -35.95
CA LEU A 514 -13.15 4.45 -36.63
C LEU A 514 -11.71 3.94 -36.68
N LYS A 515 -10.69 4.81 -36.72
CA LYS A 515 -9.28 4.41 -36.55
C LYS A 515 -9.04 3.78 -35.17
N VAL A 516 -9.67 4.28 -34.11
CA VAL A 516 -9.55 3.66 -32.77
C VAL A 516 -10.24 2.30 -32.72
N LEU A 517 -11.45 2.18 -33.29
CA LEU A 517 -12.11 0.88 -33.43
C LEU A 517 -11.27 -0.09 -34.28
N LEU A 518 -10.67 0.40 -35.36
CA LEU A 518 -9.80 -0.35 -36.24
C LEU A 518 -8.53 -0.80 -35.54
N ALA A 519 -7.96 0.02 -34.65
CA ALA A 519 -6.84 -0.37 -33.79
C ALA A 519 -7.22 -1.54 -32.88
N LEU A 520 -8.43 -1.53 -32.29
CA LEU A 520 -8.94 -2.63 -31.47
C LEU A 520 -9.13 -3.92 -32.28
N VAL A 521 -9.71 -3.81 -33.48
CA VAL A 521 -9.88 -4.95 -34.40
C VAL A 521 -8.53 -5.47 -34.88
N SER A 522 -7.57 -4.59 -35.17
CA SER A 522 -6.20 -4.94 -35.59
C SER A 522 -5.47 -5.72 -34.49
N MET A 523 -5.62 -5.33 -33.22
CA MET A 523 -5.09 -6.09 -32.08
C MET A 523 -5.66 -7.51 -32.00
N LEU A 524 -6.95 -7.68 -32.31
CA LEU A 524 -7.59 -8.99 -32.33
C LEU A 524 -7.07 -9.84 -33.50
N ILE A 525 -6.96 -9.26 -34.70
CA ILE A 525 -6.43 -9.92 -35.90
C ILE A 525 -4.99 -10.38 -35.69
N TYR A 526 -4.14 -9.50 -35.18
CA TYR A 526 -2.76 -9.86 -34.89
C TYR A 526 -2.65 -10.89 -33.74
N GLY A 527 -3.50 -10.79 -32.72
CA GLY A 527 -3.64 -11.82 -31.71
C GLY A 527 -4.01 -13.19 -32.30
N LEU A 528 -4.90 -13.23 -33.30
CA LEU A 528 -5.23 -14.46 -34.04
C LEU A 528 -4.02 -14.99 -34.83
N GLY A 529 -3.22 -14.11 -35.45
CA GLY A 529 -1.99 -14.50 -36.15
C GLY A 529 -0.95 -15.16 -35.23
N TYR A 530 -0.81 -14.69 -33.98
CA TYR A 530 0.09 -15.28 -32.98
C TYR A 530 -0.50 -16.49 -32.24
N PHE A 531 -1.82 -16.71 -32.33
CA PHE A 531 -2.49 -17.76 -31.59
C PHE A 531 -1.89 -19.18 -31.80
N PRO A 532 -1.52 -19.62 -33.02
CA PRO A 532 -0.91 -20.94 -33.25
C PRO A 532 0.39 -21.15 -32.47
N LEU A 533 1.22 -20.10 -32.30
CA LEU A 533 2.45 -20.16 -31.53
C LEU A 533 2.14 -20.50 -30.06
N PHE A 534 1.19 -19.78 -29.46
CA PHE A 534 0.74 -20.01 -28.08
C PHE A 534 0.06 -21.37 -27.89
N ALA A 535 -0.86 -21.70 -28.79
CA ALA A 535 -1.55 -22.98 -28.84
C ALA A 535 -0.58 -24.16 -28.96
N GLY A 536 0.46 -24.04 -29.79
CA GLY A 536 1.49 -25.06 -29.99
C GLY A 536 2.28 -25.35 -28.71
N ILE A 537 2.67 -24.30 -27.96
CA ILE A 537 3.33 -24.43 -26.64
C ILE A 537 2.41 -25.12 -25.63
N THR A 538 1.12 -24.78 -25.61
CA THR A 538 0.12 -25.35 -24.69
C THR A 538 -0.14 -26.83 -24.94
N THR A 539 -0.13 -27.25 -26.21
CA THR A 539 -0.53 -28.60 -26.60
C THR A 539 0.45 -29.66 -26.07
N GLU A 540 1.71 -29.31 -25.76
CA GLU A 540 2.74 -30.22 -25.22
C GLU A 540 2.88 -31.53 -26.06
N ALA A 541 2.60 -31.47 -27.37
CA ALA A 541 2.78 -32.57 -28.33
C ALA A 541 3.89 -32.24 -29.34
N PRO A 542 4.46 -33.26 -30.01
CA PRO A 542 5.41 -33.03 -31.10
C PRO A 542 4.81 -32.15 -32.19
N VAL A 543 3.56 -32.41 -32.62
CA VAL A 543 2.83 -31.58 -33.60
C VAL A 543 2.70 -30.12 -33.11
N GLY A 544 2.44 -29.92 -31.81
CA GLY A 544 2.34 -28.59 -31.21
C GLY A 544 3.67 -27.83 -31.22
N TYR A 545 4.76 -28.48 -30.82
CA TYR A 545 6.08 -27.86 -30.84
C TYR A 545 6.60 -27.60 -32.26
N PHE A 546 6.25 -28.46 -33.22
CA PHE A 546 6.57 -28.26 -34.63
C PHE A 546 5.91 -26.99 -35.19
N ILE A 547 4.58 -26.86 -35.04
CA ILE A 547 3.83 -25.66 -35.45
C ILE A 547 4.39 -24.42 -34.75
N ALA A 548 4.63 -24.47 -33.44
CA ALA A 548 5.20 -23.35 -32.71
C ALA A 548 6.59 -22.94 -33.23
N THR A 549 7.43 -23.91 -33.61
CA THR A 549 8.77 -23.65 -34.16
C THR A 549 8.69 -22.97 -35.53
N LEU A 550 7.81 -23.46 -36.43
CA LEU A 550 7.60 -22.84 -37.74
C LEU A 550 7.17 -21.38 -37.62
N PHE A 551 6.14 -21.10 -36.80
CA PHE A 551 5.70 -19.72 -36.58
C PHE A 551 6.79 -18.86 -35.95
N SER A 552 7.57 -19.39 -34.99
CA SER A 552 8.70 -18.67 -34.40
C SER A 552 9.75 -18.28 -35.44
N TRP A 553 10.10 -19.17 -36.36
CA TRP A 553 11.07 -18.87 -37.42
C TRP A 553 10.52 -17.89 -38.46
N VAL A 554 9.26 -18.03 -38.86
CA VAL A 554 8.59 -17.09 -39.76
C VAL A 554 8.60 -15.66 -39.18
N PHE A 555 8.23 -15.50 -37.91
CA PHE A 555 8.27 -14.20 -37.25
C PHE A 555 9.70 -13.67 -37.07
N THR A 556 10.67 -14.56 -36.82
CA THR A 556 12.08 -14.18 -36.68
C THR A 556 12.66 -13.72 -38.04
N ALA A 557 12.28 -14.38 -39.14
CA ALA A 557 12.69 -14.02 -40.48
C ALA A 557 12.11 -12.67 -40.92
N GLU A 558 10.83 -12.42 -40.66
CA GLU A 558 10.20 -11.10 -40.87
C GLU A 558 10.93 -10.00 -40.07
N PHE A 559 11.20 -10.28 -38.79
CA PHE A 559 11.89 -9.34 -37.91
C PHE A 559 13.31 -9.05 -38.41
N ILE A 560 14.09 -10.07 -38.80
CA ILE A 560 15.46 -9.83 -39.27
C ILE A 560 15.45 -9.13 -40.64
N GLY A 561 14.59 -9.57 -41.56
CA GLY A 561 14.50 -9.04 -42.92
C GLY A 561 14.13 -7.56 -42.96
N ASN A 562 13.16 -7.13 -42.15
CA ASN A 562 12.70 -5.74 -42.16
C ASN A 562 13.65 -4.76 -41.44
N TYR A 563 14.49 -5.23 -40.51
CA TYR A 563 15.32 -4.36 -39.68
C TYR A 563 16.81 -4.35 -40.05
N PHE A 564 17.37 -5.48 -40.47
CA PHE A 564 18.80 -5.57 -40.84
C PHE A 564 19.06 -5.24 -42.31
N CYS A 565 18.02 -5.09 -43.15
CA CYS A 565 18.18 -4.70 -44.55
C CYS A 565 18.28 -3.17 -44.76
N LYS A 566 19.02 -2.47 -43.89
CA LYS A 566 19.39 -1.06 -44.05
C LYS A 566 20.91 -0.94 -44.33
N GLN A 567 21.30 -0.32 -45.45
CA GLN A 567 22.63 0.26 -45.72
C GLN A 567 22.45 1.60 -46.47
N PRO A 568 23.41 2.57 -46.46
CA PRO A 568 24.59 2.76 -45.61
C PRO A 568 24.45 4.04 -44.76
N MET A 569 24.57 3.97 -43.43
CA MET A 569 24.68 5.16 -42.57
C MET A 569 25.58 4.78 -41.38
N GLY A 570 26.39 5.72 -40.89
CA GLY A 570 27.63 5.49 -40.11
C GLY A 570 27.57 4.52 -38.92
N VAL A 571 28.76 4.15 -38.42
CA VAL A 571 28.97 3.13 -37.36
C VAL A 571 28.13 3.40 -36.09
N ILE A 572 27.89 4.67 -35.77
CA ILE A 572 27.11 5.12 -34.60
C ILE A 572 25.62 4.72 -34.74
N SER A 573 25.03 4.73 -35.94
CA SER A 573 23.60 4.44 -36.14
C SER A 573 23.23 2.96 -35.99
N TYR A 574 24.13 2.03 -36.33
CA TYR A 574 23.83 0.60 -36.22
C TYR A 574 23.84 0.12 -34.77
N VAL A 575 24.78 0.62 -33.96
CA VAL A 575 24.88 0.27 -32.53
C VAL A 575 23.63 0.73 -31.78
N VAL A 576 23.16 1.96 -32.04
CA VAL A 576 21.92 2.50 -31.47
C VAL A 576 20.70 1.64 -31.87
N LEU A 577 20.60 1.25 -33.14
CA LEU A 577 19.49 0.41 -33.62
C LEU A 577 19.49 -0.99 -32.97
N VAL A 578 20.65 -1.63 -32.84
CA VAL A 578 20.78 -2.94 -32.18
C VAL A 578 20.45 -2.86 -30.70
N ILE A 579 20.90 -1.81 -30.00
CA ILE A 579 20.60 -1.59 -28.59
C ILE A 579 19.09 -1.41 -28.39
N GLY A 580 18.43 -0.57 -29.19
CA GLY A 580 16.99 -0.34 -29.08
C GLY A 580 16.14 -1.62 -29.21
N MET A 581 16.60 -2.58 -30.01
CA MET A 581 15.87 -3.82 -30.33
C MET A 581 16.32 -5.03 -29.48
N LEU A 582 17.20 -4.82 -28.50
CA LEU A 582 17.87 -5.90 -27.76
C LEU A 582 16.91 -6.83 -26.98
N PRO A 583 15.90 -6.35 -26.22
CA PRO A 583 15.02 -7.25 -25.46
C PRO A 583 14.22 -8.22 -26.35
N GLU A 584 13.84 -7.78 -27.55
CA GLU A 584 13.03 -8.56 -28.47
C GLU A 584 13.83 -9.56 -29.28
N THR A 585 15.01 -9.14 -29.76
CA THR A 585 15.97 -10.05 -30.40
C THR A 585 16.27 -11.23 -29.47
N LEU A 586 16.45 -10.97 -28.17
CA LEU A 586 16.61 -12.02 -27.16
C LEU A 586 15.38 -12.92 -27.02
N CYS A 587 14.16 -12.37 -27.14
CA CYS A 587 12.93 -13.17 -27.12
C CYS A 587 12.79 -14.06 -28.36
N PHE A 588 13.04 -13.53 -29.56
CA PHE A 588 13.05 -14.29 -30.81
C PHE A 588 14.11 -15.38 -30.79
N LEU A 589 15.35 -15.05 -30.39
CA LEU A 589 16.44 -16.02 -30.25
C LEU A 589 16.09 -17.14 -29.27
N TYR A 590 15.52 -16.79 -28.12
CA TYR A 590 15.09 -17.77 -27.13
C TYR A 590 14.02 -18.72 -27.67
N LEU A 591 13.00 -18.23 -28.39
CA LEU A 591 11.96 -19.08 -28.96
C LEU A 591 12.51 -19.97 -30.08
N SER A 592 13.32 -19.39 -30.97
CA SER A 592 13.92 -20.06 -32.12
C SER A 592 14.87 -21.19 -31.73
N ILE A 593 15.48 -21.14 -30.53
CA ILE A 593 16.29 -22.24 -29.98
C ILE A 593 15.44 -23.16 -29.09
N SER A 594 14.64 -22.62 -28.17
CA SER A 594 14.00 -23.41 -27.12
C SER A 594 12.85 -24.30 -27.60
N LEU A 595 12.12 -23.89 -28.64
CA LEU A 595 11.02 -24.66 -29.20
C LEU A 595 11.51 -25.89 -30.00
N PRO A 596 12.48 -25.77 -30.93
CA PRO A 596 13.01 -26.95 -31.62
C PRO A 596 13.71 -27.93 -30.66
N VAL A 597 14.45 -27.46 -29.66
CA VAL A 597 15.02 -28.34 -28.62
C VAL A 597 13.92 -29.15 -27.91
N ARG A 598 12.76 -28.54 -27.65
CA ARG A 598 11.61 -29.24 -27.05
C ARG A 598 10.88 -30.16 -28.01
N PHE A 599 10.85 -29.82 -29.30
CA PHE A 599 10.34 -30.70 -30.35
C PHE A 599 11.18 -31.98 -30.41
N VAL A 600 12.51 -31.85 -30.52
CA VAL A 600 13.45 -32.99 -30.51
C VAL A 600 13.33 -33.77 -29.20
N ALA A 601 13.29 -33.09 -28.05
CA ALA A 601 13.11 -33.78 -26.76
C ALA A 601 11.75 -34.48 -26.63
N SER A 602 10.69 -33.95 -27.25
CA SER A 602 9.36 -34.57 -27.25
C SER A 602 9.29 -35.81 -28.13
N ILE A 603 10.13 -35.90 -29.17
CA ILE A 603 10.26 -37.08 -30.02
C ILE A 603 11.20 -38.11 -29.38
N ALA A 604 12.38 -37.67 -28.90
CA ALA A 604 13.41 -38.53 -28.31
C ALA A 604 12.98 -39.13 -26.96
N LYS A 605 12.21 -38.38 -26.18
CA LYS A 605 11.56 -38.86 -24.95
C LYS A 605 10.07 -38.64 -25.14
N PRO A 606 9.35 -39.53 -25.85
CA PRO A 606 7.91 -39.43 -25.97
C PRO A 606 7.36 -39.53 -24.54
N LYS A 607 7.06 -38.37 -23.95
CA LYS A 607 6.23 -38.33 -22.76
C LYS A 607 4.92 -38.90 -23.24
N LYS A 608 4.66 -40.18 -22.94
CA LYS A 608 3.33 -40.74 -23.06
C LYS A 608 2.41 -39.74 -22.37
N LYS A 609 1.63 -38.99 -23.16
CA LYS A 609 0.74 -37.92 -22.70
C LYS A 609 -0.31 -38.42 -21.70
N PHE A 610 -0.36 -39.74 -21.54
CA PHE A 610 -1.08 -40.50 -20.55
C PHE A 610 -0.10 -41.27 -19.64
N LYS A 611 0.78 -40.60 -18.90
CA LYS A 611 1.14 -41.14 -17.58
C LYS A 611 -0.09 -41.00 -16.68
N LEU A 612 -1.14 -41.78 -16.97
CA LEU A 612 -2.02 -42.24 -15.89
C LEU A 612 -1.08 -42.88 -14.86
N ALA A 613 -1.47 -42.93 -13.59
CA ALA A 613 -0.80 -43.81 -12.63
C ALA A 613 -0.71 -45.29 -13.11
N VAL A 614 -1.39 -45.60 -14.22
CA VAL A 614 -1.25 -46.80 -15.07
C VAL A 614 0.17 -47.08 -15.54
N ASP A 615 0.97 -46.07 -15.91
CA ASP A 615 2.34 -46.26 -16.42
C ASP A 615 3.42 -46.37 -15.32
N PHE A 616 3.07 -46.13 -14.05
CA PHE A 616 3.99 -46.37 -12.95
C PHE A 616 3.92 -47.83 -12.53
N GLU A 617 5.07 -48.49 -12.61
CA GLU A 617 5.28 -49.90 -12.27
C GLU A 617 5.06 -50.15 -10.76
N SER A 618 5.33 -49.13 -9.94
CA SER A 618 5.13 -49.13 -8.49
C SER A 618 4.44 -47.86 -7.98
N SER A 619 3.58 -48.01 -6.95
CA SER A 619 2.96 -46.88 -6.25
C SER A 619 4.01 -45.96 -5.59
N LYS A 620 5.18 -46.52 -5.21
CA LYS A 620 6.29 -45.77 -4.61
C LYS A 620 6.84 -44.70 -5.55
N ASP A 621 6.98 -45.00 -6.84
CA ASP A 621 7.55 -44.08 -7.84
C ASP A 621 6.64 -42.87 -8.08
N LEU A 622 5.32 -43.08 -7.96
CA LEU A 622 4.34 -42.01 -8.06
C LEU A 622 4.39 -41.08 -6.85
N TYR A 623 4.51 -41.62 -5.62
CA TYR A 623 4.72 -40.78 -4.43
C TYR A 623 6.06 -40.05 -4.47
N GLU A 624 7.12 -40.68 -4.99
CA GLU A 624 8.44 -40.06 -5.15
C GLU A 624 8.37 -38.89 -6.15
N SER A 625 7.65 -39.06 -7.25
CA SER A 625 7.35 -37.99 -8.23
C SER A 625 6.58 -36.83 -7.60
N ILE A 626 5.52 -37.11 -6.82
CA ILE A 626 4.75 -36.09 -6.09
C ILE A 626 5.65 -35.38 -5.07
N ARG A 627 6.48 -36.11 -4.32
CA ARG A 627 7.41 -35.57 -3.32
C ARG A 627 8.48 -34.67 -3.93
N ASN A 628 9.00 -35.04 -5.10
CA ASN A 628 10.01 -34.28 -5.85
C ASN A 628 9.41 -33.09 -6.61
N SER A 629 8.09 -33.05 -6.77
CA SER A 629 7.39 -31.89 -7.32
C SER A 629 7.61 -30.65 -6.44
N TYR A 630 7.51 -29.45 -7.04
CA TYR A 630 7.67 -28.20 -6.29
C TYR A 630 6.61 -28.04 -5.18
N GLN A 631 5.40 -28.58 -5.38
CA GLN A 631 4.33 -28.58 -4.38
C GLN A 631 4.64 -29.55 -3.24
N GLY A 632 5.15 -30.74 -3.56
CA GLY A 632 5.61 -31.73 -2.57
C GLY A 632 6.75 -31.20 -1.70
N ILE A 633 7.72 -30.49 -2.29
CA ILE A 633 8.80 -29.82 -1.53
C ILE A 633 8.23 -28.78 -0.57
N HIS A 634 7.21 -28.02 -0.98
CA HIS A 634 6.55 -27.04 -0.12
C HIS A 634 5.86 -27.71 1.08
N VAL A 635 5.07 -28.76 0.83
CA VAL A 635 4.36 -29.51 1.88
C VAL A 635 5.35 -30.19 2.83
N LYS A 636 6.42 -30.80 2.30
CA LYS A 636 7.51 -31.38 3.10
C LYS A 636 8.16 -30.34 4.01
N LYS A 637 8.26 -29.08 3.56
CA LYS A 637 8.78 -27.98 4.37
C LYS A 637 7.81 -27.57 5.48
N LEU A 638 6.50 -27.64 5.26
CA LEU A 638 5.49 -27.34 6.29
C LEU A 638 5.52 -28.35 7.44
N PHE A 639 5.80 -29.62 7.16
CA PHE A 639 5.93 -30.65 8.19
C PHE A 639 7.30 -30.67 8.90
N LYS A 640 8.27 -29.85 8.47
CA LYS A 640 9.57 -29.72 9.16
C LYS A 640 9.49 -28.64 10.23
N ARG A 641 10.11 -28.88 11.39
CA ARG A 641 10.29 -27.85 12.42
C ARG A 641 11.08 -26.66 11.82
N PRO A 642 10.68 -25.40 12.10
CA PRO A 642 11.44 -24.24 11.65
C PRO A 642 12.84 -24.27 12.28
N PRO A 643 13.90 -23.92 11.54
CA PRO A 643 15.23 -23.80 12.11
C PRO A 643 15.24 -22.69 13.19
N PRO A 644 16.07 -22.81 14.24
CA PRO A 644 16.21 -21.76 15.24
C PRO A 644 16.60 -20.43 14.57
N PRO A 645 16.07 -19.28 15.04
CA PRO A 645 16.43 -17.99 14.49
C PRO A 645 17.94 -17.76 14.66
N PRO A 646 18.62 -17.15 13.67
CA PRO A 646 20.04 -16.83 13.79
C PRO A 646 20.26 -15.85 14.95
N LEU A 647 21.37 -16.01 15.68
CA LEU A 647 21.73 -15.12 16.80
C LEU A 647 21.85 -13.67 16.30
N PRO A 648 21.41 -12.67 17.10
CA PRO A 648 21.49 -11.27 16.70
C PRO A 648 22.95 -10.83 16.52
N PRO A 649 23.26 -10.02 15.48
CA PRO A 649 24.63 -9.57 15.22
C PRO A 649 25.14 -8.68 16.36
N LYS A 650 26.37 -8.96 16.85
CA LYS A 650 27.03 -8.18 17.89
C LYS A 650 27.90 -7.08 17.23
N GLY A 651 27.63 -5.81 17.52
CA GLY A 651 28.41 -4.65 17.03
C GLY A 651 27.71 -3.77 15.98
N ILE A 652 28.04 -2.48 15.95
CA ILE A 652 27.39 -1.46 15.09
C ILE A 652 27.64 -1.72 13.60
N MET A 653 28.88 -2.05 13.21
CA MET A 653 29.24 -2.33 11.81
C MET A 653 28.57 -3.62 11.28
N GLN A 654 28.46 -4.67 12.11
CA GLN A 654 27.73 -5.89 11.78
C GLN A 654 26.21 -5.67 11.74
N LYS A 655 25.65 -4.80 12.60
CA LYS A 655 24.25 -4.36 12.51
C LYS A 655 23.98 -3.59 11.22
N LEU A 656 24.90 -2.73 10.78
CA LEU A 656 24.78 -1.98 9.53
C LEU A 656 24.84 -2.92 8.31
N GLN A 657 25.84 -3.81 8.27
CA GLN A 657 26.00 -4.79 7.19
C GLN A 657 24.84 -5.78 7.14
N SER A 658 24.36 -6.26 8.29
CA SER A 658 23.17 -7.12 8.35
C SER A 658 21.89 -6.39 7.95
N SER A 659 21.76 -5.09 8.26
CA SER A 659 20.62 -4.26 7.83
C SER A 659 20.64 -4.03 6.32
N LEU A 660 21.80 -3.67 5.74
CA LEU A 660 22.00 -3.55 4.30
C LEU A 660 21.73 -4.88 3.58
N LYS A 661 22.29 -5.98 4.08
CA LYS A 661 22.01 -7.33 3.56
C LYS A 661 20.53 -7.67 3.66
N SER A 662 19.84 -7.30 4.74
CA SER A 662 18.40 -7.54 4.89
C SER A 662 17.56 -6.69 3.93
N LEU A 663 17.98 -5.45 3.64
CA LEU A 663 17.33 -4.57 2.67
C LEU A 663 17.55 -5.11 1.25
N LEU A 664 18.78 -5.50 0.91
CA LEU A 664 19.10 -6.16 -0.35
C LEU A 664 18.31 -7.48 -0.49
N GLU A 665 18.19 -8.31 0.56
CA GLU A 665 17.38 -9.53 0.51
C GLU A 665 15.86 -9.27 0.41
N LYS A 666 15.39 -8.10 0.85
CA LYS A 666 13.99 -7.67 0.71
C LYS A 666 13.71 -7.10 -0.68
N ILE A 667 14.69 -6.43 -1.30
CA ILE A 667 14.59 -5.81 -2.62
C ILE A 667 14.88 -6.84 -3.71
N PHE A 668 16.01 -7.54 -3.62
CA PHE A 668 16.47 -8.54 -4.59
C PHE A 668 15.85 -9.92 -4.36
N TYR A 669 15.61 -10.62 -5.47
CA TYR A 669 14.92 -11.90 -5.48
C TYR A 669 15.72 -13.02 -4.79
N LYS A 670 15.26 -13.46 -3.62
CA LYS A 670 15.76 -14.69 -2.97
C LYS A 670 15.06 -15.93 -3.53
N ARG A 671 15.76 -16.86 -4.18
CA ARG A 671 15.16 -18.13 -4.65
C ARG A 671 14.70 -19.00 -3.47
N THR A 672 13.38 -19.20 -3.33
CA THR A 672 12.81 -20.10 -2.32
C THR A 672 12.55 -21.49 -2.91
N LYS A 673 13.24 -22.51 -2.39
CA LYS A 673 12.94 -23.91 -2.72
C LYS A 673 11.47 -24.22 -2.35
N GLY A 674 10.67 -24.70 -3.32
CA GLY A 674 9.25 -25.03 -3.14
C GLY A 674 8.24 -23.97 -3.61
N PHE A 675 8.66 -22.85 -4.22
CA PHE A 675 7.73 -21.88 -4.83
C PHE A 675 8.05 -21.66 -6.30
N ARG A 676 7.01 -21.58 -7.14
CA ARG A 676 7.11 -21.24 -8.57
C ARG A 676 6.08 -20.17 -8.90
N TYR A 677 6.48 -19.16 -9.68
CA TYR A 677 5.57 -18.15 -10.23
C TYR A 677 4.69 -18.74 -11.34
N SER A 678 3.49 -18.19 -11.51
CA SER A 678 2.60 -18.53 -12.64
C SER A 678 3.13 -17.97 -13.97
N ALA A 679 2.73 -18.60 -15.07
CA ALA A 679 3.09 -18.13 -16.41
C ALA A 679 2.57 -16.72 -16.69
N ARG A 680 1.35 -16.40 -16.22
CA ARG A 680 0.77 -15.05 -16.27
C ARG A 680 1.69 -14.01 -15.67
N MET A 681 2.12 -14.24 -14.44
CA MET A 681 2.92 -13.29 -13.68
C MET A 681 4.25 -13.00 -14.39
N ILE A 682 4.97 -14.03 -14.84
CA ILE A 682 6.25 -13.83 -15.53
C ILE A 682 6.04 -13.12 -16.86
N SER A 683 4.99 -13.47 -17.62
CA SER A 683 4.70 -12.84 -18.90
C SER A 683 4.40 -11.34 -18.74
N VAL A 684 3.53 -10.98 -17.79
CA VAL A 684 3.18 -9.57 -17.50
C VAL A 684 4.42 -8.77 -17.11
N MET A 685 5.29 -9.32 -16.27
CA MET A 685 6.51 -8.62 -15.84
C MET A 685 7.54 -8.49 -16.98
N ALA A 686 7.65 -9.50 -17.85
CA ALA A 686 8.54 -9.44 -19.01
C ALA A 686 8.06 -8.39 -20.03
N ILE A 687 6.76 -8.39 -20.36
CA ILE A 687 6.16 -7.38 -21.25
C ILE A 687 6.33 -5.98 -20.67
N GLY A 688 6.05 -5.81 -19.37
CA GLY A 688 6.22 -4.52 -18.71
C GLY A 688 7.67 -4.01 -18.74
N PHE A 689 8.66 -4.89 -18.64
CA PHE A 689 10.07 -4.53 -18.77
C PHE A 689 10.46 -4.16 -20.21
N ILE A 690 10.00 -4.94 -21.20
CA ILE A 690 10.28 -4.69 -22.62
C ILE A 690 9.69 -3.34 -23.04
N LEU A 691 8.42 -3.08 -22.72
CA LEU A 691 7.77 -1.80 -23.04
C LEU A 691 8.43 -0.62 -22.32
N LEU A 692 8.82 -0.80 -21.06
CA LEU A 692 9.54 0.24 -20.31
C LEU A 692 10.88 0.58 -20.99
N TYR A 693 11.62 -0.44 -21.42
CA TYR A 693 12.89 -0.25 -22.10
C TYR A 693 12.70 0.45 -23.46
N GLU A 694 11.77 -0.04 -24.27
CA GLU A 694 11.49 0.48 -25.62
C GLU A 694 11.08 1.95 -25.58
N VAL A 695 10.12 2.30 -24.72
CA VAL A 695 9.66 3.69 -24.54
C VAL A 695 10.77 4.59 -24.01
N THR A 696 11.56 4.12 -23.03
CA THR A 696 12.67 4.91 -22.47
C THR A 696 13.74 5.16 -23.52
N PHE A 697 14.08 4.15 -24.32
CA PHE A 697 15.09 4.27 -25.37
C PHE A 697 14.62 5.22 -26.48
N LEU A 698 13.36 5.10 -26.92
CA LEU A 698 12.79 5.99 -27.91
C LEU A 698 12.80 7.45 -27.44
N LEU A 699 12.38 7.71 -26.20
CA LEU A 699 12.42 9.04 -25.61
C LEU A 699 13.86 9.57 -25.46
N PHE A 700 14.81 8.69 -25.11
CA PHE A 700 16.21 9.07 -24.99
C PHE A 700 16.77 9.56 -26.33
N VAL A 701 16.56 8.82 -27.41
CA VAL A 701 17.04 9.19 -28.75
C VAL A 701 16.40 10.49 -29.22
N GLN A 702 15.08 10.61 -29.14
CA GLN A 702 14.36 11.81 -29.58
C GLN A 702 14.77 13.07 -28.78
N LEU A 703 14.89 12.96 -27.45
CA LEU A 703 15.32 14.10 -26.63
C LEU A 703 16.79 14.44 -26.87
N PHE A 704 17.65 13.43 -27.06
CA PHE A 704 19.07 13.65 -27.34
C PHE A 704 19.24 14.41 -28.66
N GLU A 705 18.60 13.97 -29.75
CA GLU A 705 18.66 14.64 -31.05
C GLU A 705 18.10 16.08 -30.99
N LEU A 706 17.00 16.29 -30.26
CA LEU A 706 16.40 17.62 -30.09
C LEU A 706 17.37 18.59 -29.39
N PHE A 707 18.02 18.16 -28.30
CA PHE A 707 18.96 19.01 -27.56
C PHE A 707 20.27 19.19 -28.31
N ASP A 708 20.76 18.18 -29.03
CA ASP A 708 21.98 18.27 -29.84
C ASP A 708 21.80 19.30 -30.97
N PHE A 709 20.64 19.29 -31.65
CA PHE A 709 20.29 20.30 -32.64
C PHE A 709 20.22 21.70 -32.04
N ALA A 710 19.61 21.86 -30.86
CA ALA A 710 19.53 23.15 -30.17
C ALA A 710 20.91 23.68 -29.73
N GLU A 711 21.78 22.81 -29.24
CA GLU A 711 23.13 23.16 -28.78
C GLU A 711 24.01 23.62 -29.94
N ILE A 712 24.06 22.85 -31.04
CA ILE A 712 24.81 23.21 -32.26
C ILE A 712 24.30 24.52 -32.85
N GLY A 713 22.97 24.70 -32.90
CA GLY A 713 22.35 25.93 -33.38
C GLY A 713 22.73 27.16 -32.55
N MET A 714 22.72 27.03 -31.22
CA MET A 714 23.11 28.12 -30.31
C MET A 714 24.61 28.40 -30.37
N GLU A 715 25.45 27.38 -30.48
CA GLU A 715 26.90 27.54 -30.61
C GLU A 715 27.27 28.28 -31.91
N HIS A 716 26.58 27.99 -33.02
CA HIS A 716 26.81 28.69 -34.28
C HIS A 716 26.50 30.19 -34.18
N ILE A 717 25.38 30.54 -33.54
CA ILE A 717 24.99 31.95 -33.31
C ILE A 717 25.99 32.64 -32.37
N LEU A 718 26.40 31.98 -31.28
CA LEU A 718 27.37 32.53 -30.34
C LEU A 718 28.74 32.76 -31.00
N ASN A 719 29.18 31.83 -31.85
CA ASN A 719 30.44 31.97 -32.59
C ASN A 719 30.38 33.09 -33.65
N SER A 720 29.20 33.39 -34.20
CA SER A 720 29.01 34.49 -35.16
C SER A 720 29.09 35.89 -34.53
N ILE A 721 28.74 36.01 -33.24
CA ILE A 721 28.76 37.27 -32.47
C ILE A 721 30.11 37.44 -31.74
N GLY A 722 30.88 36.36 -31.57
CA GLY A 722 32.11 36.31 -30.77
C GLY A 722 31.85 35.99 -29.29
N ARG A 723 32.86 35.50 -28.56
CA ARG A 723 32.76 35.20 -27.11
C ARG A 723 33.40 36.26 -26.20
N ILE A 724 34.09 37.24 -26.78
CA ILE A 724 34.88 38.26 -26.07
C ILE A 724 34.32 39.63 -26.45
N GLU A 725 34.23 40.53 -25.48
CA GLU A 725 33.81 41.92 -25.68
C GLU A 725 34.93 42.71 -26.36
N GLU A 726 34.64 43.35 -27.49
CA GLU A 726 35.60 44.19 -28.21
C GLU A 726 35.45 45.67 -27.81
N ILE A 727 36.56 46.40 -27.78
CA ILE A 727 36.59 47.81 -27.32
C ILE A 727 35.91 48.69 -28.37
N GLY A 728 34.70 49.18 -28.06
CA GLY A 728 33.90 50.06 -28.93
C GLY A 728 32.58 49.46 -29.44
N GLU A 729 32.18 48.28 -28.96
CA GLU A 729 30.92 47.62 -29.35
C GLU A 729 29.66 48.37 -28.86
N ASP A 730 28.59 48.26 -29.65
CA ASP A 730 27.27 48.81 -29.33
C ASP A 730 26.69 48.08 -28.09
N PRO A 731 26.21 48.79 -27.04
CA PRO A 731 25.64 48.17 -25.84
C PRO A 731 24.48 47.19 -26.11
N ALA A 732 23.81 47.31 -27.27
CA ALA A 732 22.82 46.34 -27.72
C ALA A 732 23.42 44.95 -27.99
N VAL A 733 24.63 44.87 -28.55
CA VAL A 733 25.34 43.63 -28.86
C VAL A 733 25.83 42.96 -27.58
N THR A 734 26.37 43.73 -26.62
CA THR A 734 26.76 43.21 -25.29
C THR A 734 25.57 42.62 -24.54
N SER A 735 24.42 43.32 -24.54
CA SER A 735 23.19 42.82 -23.91
C SER A 735 22.67 41.55 -24.58
N LEU A 736 22.72 41.48 -25.91
CA LEU A 736 22.33 40.28 -26.66
C LEU A 736 23.25 39.09 -26.38
N ARG A 737 24.57 39.33 -26.26
CA ARG A 737 25.58 38.31 -25.92
C ARG A 737 25.32 37.70 -24.54
N GLU A 738 25.08 38.53 -23.52
CA GLU A 738 24.76 38.06 -22.16
C GLU A 738 23.48 37.20 -22.15
N ILE A 739 22.44 37.64 -22.85
CA ILE A 739 21.18 36.88 -22.97
C ILE A 739 21.43 35.51 -23.65
N LEU A 740 22.25 35.49 -24.70
CA LEU A 740 22.54 34.28 -25.47
C LEU A 740 23.36 33.27 -24.65
N ILE A 741 24.32 33.74 -23.84
CA ILE A 741 25.10 32.89 -22.91
C ILE A 741 24.18 32.25 -21.86
N VAL A 742 23.29 33.04 -21.24
CA VAL A 742 22.32 32.52 -20.27
C VAL A 742 21.37 31.49 -20.92
N LEU A 743 20.93 31.73 -22.14
CA LEU A 743 20.10 30.77 -22.90
C LEU A 743 20.87 29.48 -23.22
N TYR A 744 22.14 29.57 -23.61
CA TYR A 744 22.99 28.41 -23.86
C TYR A 744 23.17 27.55 -22.59
N ASP A 745 23.48 28.18 -21.45
CA ASP A 745 23.59 27.49 -20.16
C ASP A 745 22.27 26.84 -19.73
N LEU A 746 21.13 27.51 -20.00
CA LEU A 746 19.80 26.96 -19.74
C LEU A 746 19.51 25.72 -20.58
N VAL A 747 19.91 25.70 -21.87
CA VAL A 747 19.73 24.54 -22.76
C VAL A 747 20.55 23.35 -22.27
N ILE A 748 21.82 23.55 -21.87
CA ILE A 748 22.67 22.50 -21.29
C ILE A 748 22.07 21.97 -19.99
N ALA A 749 21.63 22.87 -19.11
CA ALA A 749 21.00 22.48 -17.85
C ALA A 749 19.73 21.65 -18.09
N PHE A 750 18.87 22.06 -19.03
CA PHE A 750 17.69 21.29 -19.41
C PHE A 750 18.06 19.93 -20.00
N ARG A 751 19.03 19.84 -20.91
CA ARG A 751 19.53 18.55 -21.43
C ARG A 751 19.90 17.61 -20.28
N GLY A 752 20.66 18.11 -19.30
CA GLY A 752 21.01 17.38 -18.08
C GLY A 752 19.79 16.96 -17.25
N CYS A 753 18.84 17.85 -16.99
CA CYS A 753 17.61 17.57 -16.22
C CYS A 753 16.73 16.49 -16.86
N PHE A 754 16.51 16.58 -18.18
CA PHE A 754 15.69 15.62 -18.92
C PHE A 754 16.34 14.23 -18.92
N LEU A 755 17.65 14.15 -19.23
CA LEU A 755 18.38 12.88 -19.26
C LEU A 755 18.46 12.22 -17.86
N THR A 756 18.78 13.00 -16.83
CA THR A 756 18.84 12.48 -15.45
C THR A 756 17.47 12.01 -14.96
N SER A 757 16.41 12.77 -15.22
CA SER A 757 15.04 12.40 -14.86
C SER A 757 14.60 11.11 -15.55
N LEU A 758 14.95 10.94 -16.83
CA LEU A 758 14.62 9.75 -17.61
C LEU A 758 15.30 8.50 -17.02
N MET A 759 16.60 8.59 -16.75
CA MET A 759 17.39 7.46 -16.21
C MET A 759 16.98 7.09 -14.78
N VAL A 760 16.67 8.09 -13.94
CA VAL A 760 16.16 7.87 -12.58
C VAL A 760 14.77 7.22 -12.63
N ALA A 761 13.86 7.72 -13.48
CA ALA A 761 12.53 7.13 -13.66
C ALA A 761 12.60 5.67 -14.11
N PHE A 762 13.45 5.36 -15.09
CA PHE A 762 13.67 3.99 -15.56
C PHE A 762 14.17 3.09 -14.43
N THR A 763 15.19 3.54 -13.69
CA THR A 763 15.80 2.77 -12.59
C THR A 763 14.79 2.49 -11.48
N ILE A 764 13.98 3.48 -11.09
CA ILE A 764 12.91 3.31 -10.08
C ILE A 764 11.91 2.22 -10.52
N ASN A 765 11.47 2.26 -11.78
CA ASN A 765 10.51 1.27 -12.30
C ASN A 765 11.12 -0.13 -12.37
N VAL A 766 12.38 -0.28 -12.77
CA VAL A 766 13.07 -1.58 -12.77
C VAL A 766 13.16 -2.16 -11.33
N VAL A 767 13.53 -1.34 -10.35
CA VAL A 767 13.55 -1.75 -8.94
C VAL A 767 12.15 -2.14 -8.46
N PHE A 768 11.11 -1.41 -8.85
CA PHE A 768 9.73 -1.75 -8.52
C PHE A 768 9.26 -3.05 -9.17
N LEU A 769 9.63 -3.34 -10.41
CA LEU A 769 9.31 -4.61 -11.06
C LEU A 769 9.92 -5.79 -10.29
N LEU A 770 11.19 -5.68 -9.89
CA LEU A 770 11.87 -6.72 -9.09
C LEU A 770 11.22 -6.89 -7.72
N HIS A 771 10.94 -5.78 -7.03
CA HIS A 771 10.30 -5.82 -5.73
C HIS A 771 8.87 -6.37 -5.79
N TYR A 772 8.13 -6.09 -6.86
CA TYR A 772 6.77 -6.59 -7.09
C TYR A 772 6.72 -8.12 -7.14
N MET A 773 7.71 -8.77 -7.76
CA MET A 773 7.83 -10.24 -7.75
C MET A 773 7.97 -10.79 -6.33
N THR A 774 8.77 -10.14 -5.49
CA THR A 774 8.93 -10.53 -4.08
C THR A 774 7.65 -10.28 -3.28
N SER A 775 6.97 -9.16 -3.52
CA SER A 775 5.68 -8.79 -2.89
C SER A 775 4.60 -9.83 -3.24
N TYR A 776 4.41 -10.14 -4.52
CA TYR A 776 3.46 -11.16 -5.00
C TYR A 776 3.66 -12.50 -4.30
N ARG A 777 4.90 -12.98 -4.20
CA ARG A 777 5.20 -14.24 -3.51
C ARG A 777 4.80 -14.19 -2.03
N SER A 778 5.16 -13.12 -1.33
CA SER A 778 4.85 -12.97 0.10
C SER A 778 3.35 -12.90 0.35
N ASN A 779 2.63 -12.17 -0.51
CA ASN A 779 1.18 -12.03 -0.47
C ASN A 779 0.48 -13.36 -0.75
N LEU A 780 0.91 -14.11 -1.78
CA LEU A 780 0.34 -15.41 -2.12
C LEU A 780 0.58 -16.46 -1.02
N LEU A 781 1.79 -16.49 -0.44
CA LEU A 781 2.10 -17.38 0.69
C LEU A 781 1.30 -17.00 1.96
N SER A 782 1.01 -15.71 2.17
CA SER A 782 0.18 -15.26 3.28
C SER A 782 -1.29 -15.64 3.09
N LEU A 783 -1.79 -15.57 1.86
CA LEU A 783 -3.12 -16.07 1.49
C LEU A 783 -3.25 -17.57 1.69
N TYR A 784 -2.24 -18.37 1.35
CA TYR A 784 -2.25 -19.81 1.62
C TYR A 784 -2.36 -20.12 3.13
N LYS A 785 -1.92 -19.22 4.01
CA LYS A 785 -2.06 -19.32 5.47
C LYS A 785 -3.41 -18.81 5.99
N GLY A 786 -4.29 -18.33 5.11
CA GLY A 786 -5.56 -17.67 5.49
C GLY A 786 -5.40 -16.26 6.06
N LYS A 787 -4.18 -15.68 6.03
CA LYS A 787 -3.93 -14.32 6.51
C LYS A 787 -4.31 -13.30 5.44
N ASN A 788 -5.60 -12.93 5.42
CA ASN A 788 -6.17 -12.04 4.39
C ASN A 788 -6.09 -10.55 4.73
N ASN A 789 -5.46 -10.18 5.84
CA ASN A 789 -5.49 -8.80 6.37
C ASN A 789 -5.04 -7.75 5.35
N HIS A 790 -4.15 -8.09 4.41
CA HIS A 790 -3.62 -7.17 3.39
C HIS A 790 -4.59 -6.90 2.23
N LEU A 791 -5.53 -7.80 1.95
CA LEU A 791 -6.41 -7.75 0.79
C LEU A 791 -7.86 -7.49 1.20
N THR A 792 -8.70 -7.06 0.27
CA THR A 792 -10.13 -6.98 0.53
C THR A 792 -10.68 -8.38 0.85
N PRO A 793 -11.43 -8.56 1.96
CA PRO A 793 -11.98 -9.87 2.33
C PRO A 793 -12.87 -10.44 1.23
N LYS A 794 -12.77 -11.75 0.97
CA LYS A 794 -13.56 -12.46 -0.05
C LYS A 794 -15.07 -12.28 0.17
N ASN A 795 -15.53 -12.32 1.42
CA ASN A 795 -16.95 -12.23 1.79
C ASN A 795 -17.63 -10.91 1.40
N LYS A 796 -16.87 -9.88 1.01
CA LYS A 796 -17.42 -8.58 0.58
C LYS A 796 -17.58 -8.46 -0.94
N LYS A 797 -17.26 -9.50 -1.73
CA LYS A 797 -17.27 -9.47 -3.20
C LYS A 797 -17.98 -10.69 -3.78
N SER A 798 -18.70 -10.47 -4.89
CA SER A 798 -19.27 -11.56 -5.68
C SER A 798 -18.18 -12.36 -6.38
N ASN A 799 -18.37 -13.67 -6.50
CA ASN A 799 -17.49 -14.57 -7.24
C ASN A 799 -17.28 -14.11 -8.70
N ALA A 800 -18.31 -13.53 -9.34
CA ALA A 800 -18.22 -12.97 -10.69
C ALA A 800 -17.22 -11.81 -10.75
N SER A 801 -17.31 -10.87 -9.80
CA SER A 801 -16.39 -9.72 -9.74
C SER A 801 -14.94 -10.15 -9.56
N LEU A 802 -14.67 -11.23 -8.81
CA LEU A 802 -13.31 -11.74 -8.62
C LEU A 802 -12.72 -12.28 -9.94
N ILE A 803 -13.52 -13.01 -10.72
CA ILE A 803 -13.12 -13.53 -12.04
C ILE A 803 -12.86 -12.42 -13.03
N VAL A 804 -13.76 -11.44 -13.10
CA VAL A 804 -13.60 -10.24 -13.92
C VAL A 804 -12.31 -9.50 -13.57
N GLY A 805 -12.02 -9.31 -12.27
CA GLY A 805 -10.78 -8.69 -11.82
C GLY A 805 -9.51 -9.46 -12.23
N SER A 806 -9.54 -10.79 -12.15
CA SER A 806 -8.41 -11.64 -12.57
C SER A 806 -8.13 -11.61 -14.08
N MET A 807 -9.15 -11.39 -14.92
CA MET A 807 -8.97 -11.19 -16.36
C MET A 807 -8.31 -9.83 -16.66
N ARG A 808 -8.77 -8.76 -16.00
CA ARG A 808 -8.29 -7.39 -16.22
C ARG A 808 -6.86 -7.17 -15.76
N TYR A 809 -6.45 -7.85 -14.68
CA TYR A 809 -5.16 -7.65 -14.02
C TYR A 809 -3.96 -7.62 -14.98
N ALA A 810 -3.88 -8.54 -15.94
CA ALA A 810 -2.70 -8.68 -16.79
C ALA A 810 -2.49 -7.44 -17.68
N GLY A 811 -3.53 -6.97 -18.37
CA GLY A 811 -3.46 -5.75 -19.18
C GLY A 811 -3.37 -4.49 -18.33
N TYR A 812 -4.08 -4.45 -17.20
CA TYR A 812 -3.99 -3.34 -16.25
C TYR A 812 -2.56 -3.14 -15.78
N GLN A 813 -1.90 -4.18 -15.27
CA GLN A 813 -0.54 -4.07 -14.75
C GLN A 813 0.43 -3.49 -15.80
N VAL A 814 0.32 -3.93 -17.07
CA VAL A 814 1.17 -3.41 -18.16
C VAL A 814 0.87 -1.94 -18.45
N GLY A 815 -0.40 -1.56 -18.58
CA GLY A 815 -0.79 -0.17 -18.83
C GLY A 815 -0.41 0.79 -17.69
N TYR A 816 -0.55 0.35 -16.43
CA TYR A 816 -0.13 1.14 -15.27
C TYR A 816 1.39 1.29 -15.18
N ILE A 817 2.18 0.30 -15.60
CA ILE A 817 3.65 0.43 -15.69
C ILE A 817 4.02 1.55 -16.68
N GLY A 818 3.46 1.52 -17.89
CA GLY A 818 3.75 2.52 -18.92
C GLY A 818 3.30 3.93 -18.52
N TRP A 819 2.04 4.10 -18.09
CA TRP A 819 1.53 5.41 -17.69
C TRP A 819 2.19 5.95 -16.42
N GLY A 820 2.47 5.05 -15.46
CA GLY A 820 3.16 5.39 -14.23
C GLY A 820 4.59 5.87 -14.47
N PHE A 821 5.28 5.32 -15.47
CA PHE A 821 6.59 5.80 -15.90
C PHE A 821 6.53 7.25 -16.40
N PHE A 822 5.58 7.59 -17.30
CA PHE A 822 5.43 8.97 -17.79
C PHE A 822 5.18 9.97 -16.67
N ILE A 823 4.28 9.66 -15.74
CA ILE A 823 3.99 10.55 -14.60
C ILE A 823 5.21 10.72 -13.70
N GLN A 824 5.94 9.64 -13.42
CA GLN A 824 7.17 9.72 -12.64
C GLN A 824 8.23 10.55 -13.36
N PHE A 825 8.37 10.39 -14.67
CA PHE A 825 9.28 11.17 -15.49
C PHE A 825 8.94 12.66 -15.44
N PHE A 826 7.68 13.05 -15.68
CA PHE A 826 7.25 14.45 -15.59
C PHE A 826 7.46 15.05 -14.20
N MET A 827 7.14 14.32 -13.13
CA MET A 827 7.36 14.78 -11.76
C MET A 827 8.85 14.98 -11.46
N LEU A 828 9.72 14.09 -11.92
CA LEU A 828 11.17 14.22 -11.75
C LEU A 828 11.73 15.36 -12.59
N ILE A 829 11.20 15.61 -13.79
CA ILE A 829 11.57 16.79 -14.60
C ILE A 829 11.27 18.07 -13.84
N ILE A 830 10.05 18.22 -13.29
CA ILE A 830 9.67 19.44 -12.55
C ILE A 830 10.63 19.67 -11.38
N VAL A 831 10.99 18.62 -10.64
CA VAL A 831 11.91 18.71 -9.50
C VAL A 831 13.34 19.04 -9.95
N THR A 832 13.87 18.37 -10.97
CA THR A 832 15.24 18.58 -11.45
C THR A 832 15.40 19.95 -12.12
N VAL A 833 14.40 20.41 -12.88
CA VAL A 833 14.35 21.76 -13.46
C VAL A 833 14.29 22.81 -12.36
N ALA A 834 13.47 22.63 -11.32
CA ALA A 834 13.43 23.57 -10.20
C ALA A 834 14.81 23.68 -9.51
N ILE A 835 15.51 22.55 -9.33
CA ILE A 835 16.87 22.54 -8.78
C ILE A 835 17.84 23.26 -9.72
N ALA A 836 17.80 22.97 -11.03
CA ALA A 836 18.67 23.63 -12.00
C ALA A 836 18.45 25.15 -12.04
N LEU A 837 17.19 25.61 -12.01
CA LEU A 837 16.86 27.05 -11.94
C LEU A 837 17.38 27.69 -10.66
N ILE A 838 17.28 27.01 -9.50
CA ILE A 838 17.84 27.51 -8.24
C ILE A 838 19.37 27.63 -8.31
N VAL A 839 20.05 26.69 -8.99
CA VAL A 839 21.50 26.70 -9.16
C VAL A 839 21.94 27.81 -10.12
N ILE A 840 21.29 27.96 -11.28
CA ILE A 840 21.60 29.01 -12.26
C ILE A 840 21.33 30.40 -11.66
N LEU A 841 20.21 30.57 -10.95
CA LEU A 841 19.81 31.84 -10.34
C LEU A 841 20.38 32.02 -8.92
N TRP A 842 21.36 31.22 -8.52
CA TRP A 842 21.86 31.20 -7.13
C TRP A 842 22.37 32.57 -6.69
N ASP A 843 23.10 33.28 -7.56
CA ASP A 843 23.67 34.60 -7.21
C ASP A 843 22.59 35.65 -6.93
N PHE A 844 21.42 35.54 -7.57
CA PHE A 844 20.27 36.41 -7.30
C PHE A 844 19.43 35.92 -6.12
N LEU A 845 19.21 34.61 -6.01
CA LEU A 845 18.33 34.01 -4.99
C LEU A 845 18.99 33.91 -3.61
N LYS A 846 20.33 33.89 -3.53
CA LYS A 846 21.08 33.68 -2.28
C LYS A 846 20.68 34.67 -1.20
N ASP A 847 20.60 35.96 -1.55
CA ASP A 847 20.27 37.01 -0.58
C ASP A 847 18.82 36.90 -0.09
N PHE A 848 17.89 36.57 -1.00
CA PHE A 848 16.50 36.32 -0.65
C PHE A 848 16.34 35.09 0.24
N ILE A 849 16.96 33.95 -0.11
CA ILE A 849 16.89 32.70 0.65
C ILE A 849 17.52 32.88 2.04
N LEU A 850 18.67 33.55 2.13
CA LEU A 850 19.34 33.83 3.41
C LEU A 850 18.48 34.74 4.30
N ASP A 851 17.82 35.77 3.77
CA ASP A 851 16.93 36.62 4.58
C ASP A 851 15.73 35.83 5.12
N GLN A 852 15.09 35.01 4.29
CA GLN A 852 13.97 34.16 4.73
C GLN A 852 14.42 33.10 5.75
N ALA A 853 15.57 32.46 5.54
CA ALA A 853 16.14 31.50 6.48
C ALA A 853 16.46 32.17 7.84
N MET A 854 17.04 33.37 7.82
CA MET A 854 17.35 34.15 9.02
C MET A 854 16.09 34.63 9.78
N ARG A 855 14.93 34.67 9.12
CA ARG A 855 13.63 34.97 9.72
C ARG A 855 12.95 33.72 10.32
N LEU A 856 13.05 32.57 9.66
CA LEU A 856 12.30 31.36 10.02
C LEU A 856 13.04 30.43 11.00
N TRP A 857 14.38 30.48 11.09
CA TRP A 857 15.13 29.55 11.93
C TRP A 857 14.77 29.58 13.43
N PRO A 858 14.40 30.70 14.09
CA PRO A 858 14.04 30.67 15.51
C PRO A 858 12.75 29.88 15.73
N VAL A 859 11.79 30.00 14.80
CA VAL A 859 10.52 29.26 14.82
C VAL A 859 10.76 27.77 14.63
N LEU A 860 11.63 27.39 13.69
CA LEU A 860 12.01 25.99 13.49
C LEU A 860 12.77 25.40 14.69
N LEU A 861 13.70 26.17 15.28
CA LEU A 861 14.49 25.73 16.43
C LEU A 861 13.62 25.56 17.68
N THR A 862 12.83 26.58 18.03
CA THR A 862 11.85 26.48 19.12
C THR A 862 10.90 25.31 18.88
N SER A 863 10.52 25.07 17.62
CA SER A 863 9.64 23.98 17.29
C SER A 863 10.25 22.59 17.54
N LEU A 864 11.51 22.43 17.14
CA LEU A 864 12.29 21.23 17.38
C LEU A 864 12.48 20.97 18.88
N VAL A 865 12.87 22.00 19.64
CA VAL A 865 13.08 21.91 21.09
C VAL A 865 11.80 21.47 21.79
N LEU A 866 10.66 22.11 21.52
CA LEU A 866 9.38 21.75 22.14
C LEU A 866 8.94 20.32 21.80
N ASN A 867 9.16 19.87 20.55
CA ASN A 867 8.87 18.48 20.17
C ASN A 867 9.74 17.47 20.94
N ILE A 868 11.03 17.75 21.12
CA ILE A 868 11.94 16.90 21.90
C ILE A 868 11.52 16.89 23.38
N THR A 869 11.22 18.06 23.94
CA THR A 869 10.72 18.21 25.32
C THR A 869 9.45 17.38 25.53
N GLN A 870 8.48 17.44 24.63
CA GLN A 870 7.27 16.59 24.72
C GLN A 870 7.61 15.09 24.80
N LEU A 871 8.56 14.60 23.98
CA LEU A 871 8.98 13.19 23.98
C LEU A 871 9.69 12.79 25.28
N ILE A 872 10.57 13.65 25.79
CA ILE A 872 11.34 13.42 27.02
C ILE A 872 10.38 13.39 28.22
N LEU A 873 9.52 14.40 28.35
CA LEU A 873 8.57 14.50 29.46
C LEU A 873 7.57 13.34 29.44
N SER A 874 7.08 12.92 28.27
CA SER A 874 6.20 11.75 28.19
C SER A 874 6.87 10.47 28.67
N LYS A 875 8.15 10.27 28.33
CA LYS A 875 8.87 9.05 28.68
C LYS A 875 9.27 9.00 30.15
N PHE A 876 9.71 10.13 30.70
CA PHE A 876 10.33 10.16 32.03
C PHE A 876 9.41 10.68 33.15
N LEU A 877 8.43 11.55 32.85
CA LEU A 877 7.57 12.16 33.87
C LEU A 877 6.11 11.69 33.81
N PHE A 878 5.55 11.47 32.62
CA PHE A 878 4.12 11.16 32.49
C PHE A 878 3.80 9.66 32.52
N LEU A 879 4.65 8.80 31.93
CA LEU A 879 4.42 7.36 31.85
C LEU A 879 5.17 6.56 32.92
N GLN A 880 4.53 5.49 33.40
CA GLN A 880 5.12 4.52 34.31
C GLN A 880 6.20 3.65 33.61
N LYS A 881 7.17 3.18 34.40
CA LYS A 881 8.28 2.32 33.94
C LYS A 881 8.97 2.83 32.66
N ARG A 882 9.23 4.14 32.59
CA ARG A 882 9.95 4.79 31.47
C ARG A 882 9.35 4.50 30.08
N GLY A 883 8.03 4.30 30.01
CA GLY A 883 7.32 4.03 28.76
C GLY A 883 7.28 2.55 28.36
N GLU A 884 7.45 1.60 29.27
CA GLU A 884 7.19 0.19 28.98
C GLU A 884 5.69 -0.15 29.06
N ILE A 885 4.96 0.53 29.94
CA ILE A 885 3.52 0.34 30.13
C ILE A 885 2.81 1.66 29.80
N LEU A 886 1.72 1.60 29.03
CA LEU A 886 0.86 2.75 28.73
C LEU A 886 -0.04 3.07 29.94
N ALA A 887 0.58 3.38 31.07
CA ALA A 887 -0.09 3.80 32.29
C ALA A 887 0.47 5.15 32.75
N MET A 888 -0.41 6.11 33.01
CA MET A 888 -0.08 7.45 33.47
C MET A 888 0.25 7.49 34.97
N ASP A 889 1.37 8.13 35.33
CA ASP A 889 1.78 8.35 36.72
C ASP A 889 1.26 9.71 37.24
N ASN A 890 1.79 10.82 36.72
CA ASN A 890 1.36 12.17 37.10
C ASN A 890 0.29 12.77 36.16
N ARG A 891 -0.97 12.38 36.37
CA ARG A 891 -2.10 12.79 35.52
C ARG A 891 -2.35 14.31 35.50
N ARG A 892 -2.23 14.98 36.65
CA ARG A 892 -2.51 16.43 36.76
C ARG A 892 -1.50 17.25 35.97
N LEU A 893 -0.22 16.94 36.10
CA LEU A 893 0.85 17.63 35.36
C LEU A 893 0.70 17.41 33.85
N LEU A 894 0.30 16.21 33.43
CA LEU A 894 0.03 15.92 32.02
C LEU A 894 -1.10 16.80 31.46
N PHE A 895 -2.19 17.01 32.20
CA PHE A 895 -3.30 17.86 31.75
C PHE A 895 -2.91 19.33 31.60
N ILE A 896 -2.17 19.88 32.58
CA ILE A 896 -1.64 21.25 32.52
C ILE A 896 -0.67 21.39 31.34
N PHE A 897 0.24 20.44 31.16
CA PHE A 897 1.19 20.45 30.06
C PHE A 897 0.50 20.35 28.70
N THR A 898 -0.52 19.50 28.58
CA THR A 898 -1.31 19.33 27.34
C THR A 898 -2.08 20.61 27.00
N TYR A 899 -2.60 21.32 28.00
CA TYR A 899 -3.28 22.60 27.80
C TYR A 899 -2.34 23.67 27.22
N PHE A 900 -1.13 23.85 27.77
CA PHE A 900 -0.18 24.81 27.21
C PHE A 900 0.35 24.38 25.84
N MET A 901 0.59 23.08 25.64
CA MET A 901 1.05 22.57 24.35
C MET A 901 -0.02 22.61 23.26
N PHE A 902 -1.31 22.72 23.61
CA PHE A 902 -2.42 22.80 22.65
C PHE A 902 -2.20 23.92 21.63
N PHE A 903 -1.98 25.16 22.07
CA PHE A 903 -1.80 26.33 21.21
C PHE A 903 -0.62 26.17 20.25
N TYR A 904 0.50 25.69 20.78
CA TYR A 904 1.71 25.44 19.99
C TYR A 904 1.52 24.30 18.98
N ASN A 905 0.80 23.24 19.36
CA ASN A 905 0.51 22.10 18.49
C ASN A 905 -0.44 22.47 17.32
N ILE A 906 -1.21 23.56 17.38
CA ILE A 906 -2.02 24.05 16.25
C ILE A 906 -1.12 24.40 15.04
N PHE A 907 -0.03 25.13 15.28
CA PHE A 907 0.91 25.53 14.23
C PHE A 907 1.66 24.36 13.62
N ILE A 908 2.14 23.44 14.47
CA ILE A 908 2.73 22.18 13.97
C ILE A 908 1.67 21.38 13.19
N GLY A 909 0.41 21.41 13.61
CA GLY A 909 -0.71 20.77 12.92
C GLY A 909 -0.88 21.28 11.49
N ILE A 910 -0.82 22.60 11.26
CA ILE A 910 -0.88 23.19 9.91
C ILE A 910 0.32 22.72 9.07
N PHE A 911 1.54 22.75 9.63
CA PHE A 911 2.74 22.28 8.91
C PHE A 911 2.68 20.77 8.62
N SER A 912 2.19 19.96 9.56
CA SER A 912 1.92 18.53 9.39
C SER A 912 0.93 18.29 8.26
N CYS A 913 -0.10 19.12 8.13
CA CYS A 913 -1.06 19.08 7.04
C CYS A 913 -0.40 19.31 5.66
N LEU A 914 0.48 20.31 5.55
CA LEU A 914 1.26 20.55 4.32
C LEU A 914 2.17 19.36 3.99
N MET A 915 2.90 18.84 4.98
CA MET A 915 3.75 17.66 4.79
C MET A 915 2.97 16.41 4.42
N ARG A 916 1.71 16.28 4.88
CA ARG A 916 0.80 15.19 4.50
C ARG A 916 0.45 15.24 3.02
N ILE A 917 0.20 16.43 2.45
CA ILE A 917 -0.01 16.61 1.00
C ILE A 917 1.24 16.23 0.24
N LEU A 918 2.39 16.81 0.60
CA LEU A 918 3.64 16.59 -0.12
C LEU A 918 4.00 15.09 -0.16
N LYS A 919 3.91 14.41 0.98
CA LYS A 919 4.12 12.96 1.07
C LYS A 919 3.09 12.17 0.25
N SER A 920 1.82 12.61 0.22
CA SER A 920 0.77 11.96 -0.57
C SER A 920 1.06 12.05 -2.07
N ILE A 921 1.48 13.22 -2.58
CA ILE A 921 1.83 13.41 -3.99
C ILE A 921 3.02 12.51 -4.37
N ILE A 922 4.09 12.55 -3.58
CA ILE A 922 5.31 11.76 -3.84
C ILE A 922 5.00 10.26 -3.78
N LEU A 923 4.35 9.78 -2.73
CA LEU A 923 4.04 8.35 -2.59
C LEU A 923 2.97 7.91 -3.60
N GLY A 924 2.02 8.78 -3.94
CA GLY A 924 1.02 8.54 -4.96
C GLY A 924 1.66 8.30 -6.33
N ALA A 925 2.57 9.20 -6.75
CA ALA A 925 3.32 9.06 -8.01
C ALA A 925 4.23 7.81 -8.00
N LEU A 926 4.92 7.53 -6.89
CA LEU A 926 5.79 6.35 -6.76
C LEU A 926 5.01 5.02 -6.81
N PHE A 927 3.84 4.93 -6.17
CA PHE A 927 3.04 3.70 -6.14
C PHE A 927 2.07 3.54 -7.31
N LEU A 928 1.90 4.55 -8.16
CA LEU A 928 1.00 4.51 -9.30
C LEU A 928 1.24 3.33 -10.27
N PRO A 929 2.49 2.97 -10.66
CA PRO A 929 2.75 1.84 -11.55
C PRO A 929 2.41 0.47 -10.93
N ARG A 930 2.16 0.42 -9.63
CA ARG A 930 1.94 -0.82 -8.87
C ARG A 930 0.48 -1.03 -8.54
N LEU A 931 0.02 -2.27 -8.74
CA LEU A 931 -1.34 -2.70 -8.41
C LEU A 931 -1.45 -3.47 -7.09
N ASP A 932 -0.33 -3.82 -6.44
CA ASP A 932 -0.36 -4.46 -5.11
C ASP A 932 -0.69 -3.50 -3.96
N HIS A 933 -0.65 -2.19 -4.24
CA HIS A 933 -0.99 -1.14 -3.33
C HIS A 933 -2.08 -0.26 -3.94
N SER A 934 -3.04 0.13 -3.11
CA SER A 934 -4.04 1.15 -3.46
C SER A 934 -3.45 2.53 -3.16
N THR A 935 -3.59 3.47 -4.10
CA THR A 935 -3.31 4.90 -3.87
C THR A 935 -4.39 5.54 -2.99
N LEU A 936 -5.60 4.96 -2.98
CA LEU A 936 -6.70 5.42 -2.15
C LEU A 936 -6.59 4.95 -0.68
N PRO A 937 -7.16 5.71 0.28
CA PRO A 937 -7.21 5.36 1.69
C PRO A 937 -7.89 4.02 1.98
N ARG A 938 -7.59 3.42 3.13
CA ARG A 938 -8.01 2.03 3.49
C ARG A 938 -9.50 1.73 3.30
N LYS A 939 -10.40 2.67 3.64
CA LYS A 939 -11.86 2.44 3.50
C LYS A 939 -12.33 2.53 2.03
N PHE A 940 -11.63 3.29 1.19
CA PHE A 940 -11.97 3.52 -0.22
C PHE A 940 -11.15 2.66 -1.20
N GLN A 941 -10.35 1.71 -0.71
CA GLN A 941 -9.55 0.80 -1.56
C GLN A 941 -10.37 0.01 -2.58
N LYS A 942 -11.67 -0.18 -2.35
CA LYS A 942 -12.57 -0.85 -3.29
C LYS A 942 -12.86 -0.02 -4.54
N MET A 943 -12.73 1.30 -4.45
CA MET A 943 -12.93 2.21 -5.57
C MET A 943 -11.69 2.30 -6.47
N ASP A 944 -10.54 1.74 -6.04
CA ASP A 944 -9.36 1.64 -6.89
C ASP A 944 -9.51 0.44 -7.84
N PRO A 945 -9.75 0.66 -9.15
CA PRO A 945 -9.98 -0.41 -10.11
C PRO A 945 -8.73 -1.29 -10.32
N GLY A 946 -7.54 -0.71 -10.17
CA GLY A 946 -6.28 -1.42 -10.31
C GLY A 946 -6.04 -2.38 -9.15
N PHE A 947 -6.23 -1.90 -7.91
CA PHE A 947 -6.12 -2.73 -6.71
C PHE A 947 -7.25 -3.77 -6.62
N ASP A 948 -8.45 -3.44 -7.11
CA ASP A 948 -9.58 -4.36 -7.20
C ASP A 948 -9.27 -5.55 -8.11
N ALA A 949 -8.70 -5.28 -9.30
CA ALA A 949 -8.25 -6.30 -10.24
C ALA A 949 -7.16 -7.20 -9.64
N TYR A 950 -6.18 -6.63 -8.94
CA TYR A 950 -5.16 -7.39 -8.22
C TYR A 950 -5.76 -8.28 -7.12
N CYS A 951 -6.73 -7.79 -6.34
CA CYS A 951 -7.44 -8.60 -5.36
C CYS A 951 -8.16 -9.80 -6.00
N GLY A 952 -8.84 -9.59 -7.14
CA GLY A 952 -9.48 -10.67 -7.90
C GLY A 952 -8.48 -11.71 -8.39
N PHE A 953 -7.37 -11.26 -8.97
CA PHE A 953 -6.25 -12.11 -9.39
C PHE A 953 -5.71 -12.98 -8.24
N MET A 954 -5.40 -12.37 -7.09
CA MET A 954 -4.80 -13.05 -5.96
C MET A 954 -5.73 -14.09 -5.32
N HIS A 955 -7.04 -13.81 -5.21
CA HIS A 955 -8.02 -14.77 -4.69
C HIS A 955 -8.23 -15.98 -5.61
N ILE A 956 -8.17 -15.79 -6.92
CA ILE A 956 -8.29 -16.88 -7.91
C ILE A 956 -7.03 -17.73 -7.92
N GLU A 957 -5.86 -17.11 -7.93
CA GLU A 957 -4.58 -17.81 -7.80
C GLU A 957 -4.53 -18.62 -6.50
N SER A 958 -4.88 -18.03 -5.36
CA SER A 958 -4.81 -18.74 -4.07
C SER A 958 -5.76 -19.93 -4.00
N THR A 959 -6.99 -19.80 -4.54
CA THR A 959 -8.01 -20.84 -4.51
C THR A 959 -7.66 -22.02 -5.43
N HIS A 960 -7.20 -21.75 -6.66
CA HIS A 960 -6.96 -22.81 -7.64
C HIS A 960 -5.55 -23.41 -7.61
N THR A 961 -4.58 -22.75 -6.98
CA THR A 961 -3.18 -23.19 -7.00
C THR A 961 -2.61 -23.53 -5.62
N ASN A 962 -3.47 -23.67 -4.60
CA ASN A 962 -3.05 -24.03 -3.25
C ASN A 962 -2.21 -25.33 -3.26
N PRO A 963 -0.92 -25.26 -2.88
CA PRO A 963 -0.01 -26.41 -3.01
C PRO A 963 -0.42 -27.58 -2.12
N VAL A 964 -1.04 -27.32 -0.96
CA VAL A 964 -1.50 -28.37 -0.03
C VAL A 964 -2.67 -29.13 -0.65
N ALA A 965 -3.68 -28.40 -1.15
CA ALA A 965 -4.84 -29.00 -1.80
C ALA A 965 -4.46 -29.79 -3.06
N MET A 966 -3.55 -29.24 -3.88
CA MET A 966 -3.09 -29.93 -5.10
C MET A 966 -2.32 -31.21 -4.78
N VAL A 967 -1.46 -31.22 -3.75
CA VAL A 967 -0.76 -32.45 -3.32
C VAL A 967 -1.74 -33.46 -2.75
N PHE A 968 -2.71 -33.02 -1.94
CA PHE A 968 -3.76 -33.88 -1.40
C PHE A 968 -4.57 -34.56 -2.51
N ILE A 969 -5.04 -33.80 -3.49
CA ILE A 969 -5.77 -34.34 -4.65
C ILE A 969 -4.87 -35.29 -5.46
N SER A 970 -3.60 -34.96 -5.64
CA SER A 970 -2.65 -35.83 -6.38
C SER A 970 -2.44 -37.17 -5.66
N ILE A 971 -2.40 -37.16 -4.32
CA ILE A 971 -2.32 -38.38 -3.49
C ILE A 971 -3.61 -39.20 -3.61
N LEU A 972 -4.78 -38.55 -3.52
CA LEU A 972 -6.06 -39.25 -3.69
C LEU A 972 -6.21 -39.87 -5.08
N GLN A 973 -5.82 -39.14 -6.13
CA GLN A 973 -5.81 -39.65 -7.49
C GLN A 973 -4.87 -40.86 -7.63
N ALA A 974 -3.67 -40.79 -7.05
CA ALA A 974 -2.74 -41.92 -7.00
C ALA A 974 -3.37 -43.16 -6.34
N GLU A 975 -4.00 -43.01 -5.18
CA GLU A 975 -4.68 -44.10 -4.46
C GLU A 975 -5.89 -44.68 -5.20
N SER A 976 -6.68 -43.82 -5.86
CA SER A 976 -7.84 -44.27 -6.64
C SER A 976 -7.42 -45.11 -7.85
N LEU A 977 -6.29 -44.77 -8.48
CA LEU A 977 -5.81 -45.50 -9.65
C LEU A 977 -5.10 -46.81 -9.26
N THR A 978 -4.39 -46.83 -8.12
CA THR A 978 -3.80 -48.07 -7.61
C THR A 978 -4.88 -49.06 -7.18
N SER A 979 -5.98 -48.60 -6.58
CA SER A 979 -7.11 -49.45 -6.22
C SER A 979 -7.81 -50.03 -7.45
N LEU A 980 -8.04 -49.23 -8.51
CA LEU A 980 -8.59 -49.71 -9.78
C LEU A 980 -7.69 -50.77 -10.44
N LYS A 981 -6.36 -50.57 -10.46
CA LYS A 981 -5.41 -51.60 -10.93
C LYS A 981 -5.52 -52.90 -10.14
N LYS A 982 -5.61 -52.79 -8.81
CA LYS A 982 -5.71 -53.97 -7.93
C LYS A 982 -6.99 -54.74 -8.21
N ASN A 983 -8.11 -54.04 -8.37
CA ASN A 983 -9.40 -54.65 -8.71
C ASN A 983 -9.39 -55.31 -10.10
N SER A 984 -8.73 -54.69 -11.10
CA SER A 984 -8.55 -55.28 -12.43
C SER A 984 -7.72 -56.57 -12.39
N LYS A 985 -6.62 -56.62 -11.62
CA LYS A 985 -5.83 -57.85 -11.41
C LYS A 985 -6.58 -58.93 -10.60
N LYS A 986 -7.53 -58.51 -9.76
CA LYS A 986 -8.36 -59.41 -8.94
C LYS A 986 -9.40 -60.17 -9.76
N HIS A 987 -9.87 -59.58 -10.87
CA HIS A 987 -10.77 -60.27 -11.80
C HIS A 987 -10.08 -61.37 -12.61
N SER A 988 -8.75 -61.35 -12.75
CA SER A 988 -7.99 -62.35 -13.51
C SER A 988 -7.53 -63.57 -12.68
N ASN A 989 -7.38 -63.46 -11.36
CA ASN A 989 -6.95 -64.57 -10.49
C ASN A 989 -7.73 -64.53 -9.16
N ILE A 990 -8.67 -65.45 -8.96
CA ILE A 990 -9.43 -65.58 -7.71
C ILE A 990 -8.91 -66.80 -6.95
N ASN A 991 -8.10 -66.58 -5.92
CA ASN A 991 -7.68 -67.60 -4.94
C ASN A 991 -8.22 -67.24 -3.55
N LEU A 992 -8.84 -68.20 -2.85
CA LEU A 992 -9.47 -68.00 -1.52
C LEU A 992 -8.48 -67.60 -0.39
N GLN A 993 -7.21 -68.00 -0.50
CA GLN A 993 -6.18 -67.63 0.49
C GLN A 993 -5.81 -66.13 0.44
N ASP A 994 -5.90 -65.51 -0.75
CA ASP A 994 -5.61 -64.08 -0.93
C ASP A 994 -6.66 -63.18 -0.26
N GLU A 995 -7.91 -63.64 -0.13
CA GLU A 995 -8.98 -62.87 0.50
C GLU A 995 -8.83 -62.75 2.03
N LYS A 996 -8.42 -63.83 2.71
CA LYS A 996 -8.13 -63.81 4.15
C LYS A 996 -6.94 -62.90 4.46
N GLN A 997 -5.88 -62.99 3.68
CA GLN A 997 -4.69 -62.15 3.83
C GLN A 997 -5.02 -60.67 3.62
N GLU A 998 -5.84 -60.35 2.60
CA GLU A 998 -6.27 -58.99 2.33
C GLU A 998 -7.21 -58.43 3.42
N MET A 999 -8.02 -59.27 4.06
CA MET A 999 -8.86 -58.88 5.19
C MET A 999 -8.02 -58.54 6.43
N LEU A 1000 -6.98 -59.34 6.71
CA LEU A 1000 -6.00 -59.08 7.77
C LEU A 1000 -5.22 -57.78 7.52
N ASP A 1001 -4.78 -57.54 6.28
CA ASP A 1001 -4.10 -56.31 5.89
C ASP A 1001 -4.99 -55.07 5.98
N ARG A 1002 -6.30 -55.22 5.71
CA ARG A 1002 -7.28 -54.16 5.96
C ARG A 1002 -7.41 -53.85 7.46
N LYS A 1003 -7.49 -54.87 8.32
CA LYS A 1003 -7.54 -54.67 9.78
C LYS A 1003 -6.26 -54.02 10.31
N ARG A 1004 -5.08 -54.47 9.88
CA ARG A 1004 -3.77 -53.87 10.22
C ARG A 1004 -3.69 -52.39 9.81
N ARG A 1005 -4.13 -52.05 8.60
CA ARG A 1005 -4.18 -50.65 8.13
C ARG A 1005 -5.12 -49.79 8.99
N LYS A 1006 -6.32 -50.29 9.30
CA LYS A 1006 -7.26 -49.60 10.19
C LYS A 1006 -6.66 -49.35 11.58
N ALA A 1007 -6.00 -50.34 12.16
CA ALA A 1007 -5.34 -50.19 13.45
C ALA A 1007 -4.23 -49.12 13.38
N LYS A 1008 -3.36 -49.17 12.37
CA LYS A 1008 -2.30 -48.17 12.16
C LYS A 1008 -2.87 -46.75 12.02
N TRP A 1009 -3.97 -46.57 11.28
CA TRP A 1009 -4.63 -45.27 11.13
C TRP A 1009 -5.22 -44.76 12.45
N LYS A 1010 -5.82 -45.63 13.26
CA LYS A 1010 -6.29 -45.26 14.61
C LYS A 1010 -5.15 -44.77 15.50
N TRP A 1011 -4.01 -45.47 15.49
CA TRP A 1011 -2.81 -45.05 16.22
C TRP A 1011 -2.24 -43.72 15.73
N LEU A 1012 -2.15 -43.52 14.40
CA LEU A 1012 -1.70 -42.24 13.82
C LEU A 1012 -2.64 -41.09 14.16
N LEU A 1013 -3.95 -41.34 14.15
CA LEU A 1013 -4.95 -40.37 14.57
C LEU A 1013 -4.76 -40.02 16.06
N ALA A 1014 -4.65 -41.02 16.94
CA ALA A 1014 -4.41 -40.80 18.36
C ALA A 1014 -3.12 -39.99 18.60
N TYR A 1015 -2.02 -40.37 17.95
CA TYR A 1015 -0.75 -39.64 18.02
C TYR A 1015 -0.88 -38.18 17.58
N THR A 1016 -1.66 -37.91 16.53
CA THR A 1016 -1.90 -36.54 16.04
C THR A 1016 -2.72 -35.73 17.04
N LEU A 1017 -3.77 -36.32 17.62
CA LEU A 1017 -4.66 -35.67 18.57
C LEU A 1017 -3.98 -35.37 19.91
N VAL A 1018 -3.12 -36.28 20.41
CA VAL A 1018 -2.34 -36.08 21.63
C VAL A 1018 -1.37 -34.91 21.48
N ASN A 1019 -0.69 -34.80 20.33
CA ASN A 1019 0.26 -33.72 20.07
C ASN A 1019 -0.41 -32.39 19.66
N ASN A 1020 -1.72 -32.37 19.39
CA ASN A 1020 -2.45 -31.18 18.94
C ASN A 1020 -3.81 -31.07 19.66
N PRO A 1021 -3.84 -30.59 20.92
CA PRO A 1021 -5.05 -30.60 21.75
C PRO A 1021 -6.18 -29.72 21.21
N GLU A 1022 -5.87 -28.60 20.55
CA GLU A 1022 -6.87 -27.72 19.93
C GLU A 1022 -7.67 -28.42 18.81
N ILE A 1023 -6.99 -29.24 18.00
CA ILE A 1023 -7.62 -30.01 16.92
C ILE A 1023 -8.54 -31.08 17.49
N SER A 1024 -8.20 -31.64 18.66
CA SER A 1024 -9.06 -32.61 19.37
C SER A 1024 -10.41 -31.99 19.73
N LEU A 1025 -10.41 -30.75 20.25
CA LEU A 1025 -11.64 -30.02 20.56
C LEU A 1025 -12.44 -29.72 19.29
N GLN A 1026 -11.81 -29.17 18.26
CA GLN A 1026 -12.48 -28.85 16.99
C GLN A 1026 -13.09 -30.10 16.34
N ARG A 1027 -12.38 -31.22 16.35
CA ARG A 1027 -12.88 -32.50 15.83
C ARG A 1027 -14.10 -32.98 16.61
N ARG A 1028 -14.11 -32.86 17.93
CA ARG A 1028 -15.29 -33.22 18.75
C ARG A 1028 -16.48 -32.35 18.40
N LEU A 1029 -16.29 -31.04 18.23
CA LEU A 1029 -17.35 -30.10 17.84
C LEU A 1029 -17.96 -30.47 16.48
N VAL A 1030 -17.12 -30.70 15.46
CA VAL A 1030 -17.61 -31.09 14.12
C VAL A 1030 -18.35 -32.44 14.17
N LEU A 1031 -17.81 -33.42 14.90
CA LEU A 1031 -18.47 -34.72 15.05
C LEU A 1031 -19.76 -34.67 15.86
N ALA A 1032 -19.91 -33.69 16.75
CA ALA A 1032 -21.13 -33.45 17.51
C ALA A 1032 -22.17 -32.75 16.64
N GLU A 1033 -21.75 -31.80 15.80
CA GLU A 1033 -22.60 -31.15 14.79
C GLU A 1033 -23.10 -32.17 13.76
N GLU A 1034 -22.23 -33.04 13.23
CA GLU A 1034 -22.63 -34.14 12.32
C GLU A 1034 -23.57 -35.16 12.98
N ARG A 1035 -23.52 -35.30 14.32
CA ARG A 1035 -24.38 -36.22 15.08
C ARG A 1035 -25.60 -35.54 15.71
N ASN A 1036 -25.81 -34.24 15.48
CA ASN A 1036 -26.84 -33.43 16.13
C ASN A 1036 -26.83 -33.52 17.69
N GLU A 1037 -25.66 -33.71 18.30
CA GLU A 1037 -25.51 -33.74 19.77
C GLU A 1037 -25.49 -32.30 20.35
N ASN A 1038 -26.06 -32.10 21.54
CA ASN A 1038 -26.14 -30.78 22.17
C ASN A 1038 -24.74 -30.24 22.55
N ILE A 1039 -24.25 -29.24 21.79
CA ILE A 1039 -22.91 -28.64 21.94
C ILE A 1039 -22.63 -28.12 23.37
N LYS A 1040 -23.68 -27.77 24.13
CA LYS A 1040 -23.59 -27.30 25.52
C LYS A 1040 -22.97 -28.33 26.47
N GLU A 1041 -23.33 -29.60 26.37
CA GLU A 1041 -22.82 -30.64 27.28
C GLU A 1041 -21.30 -30.87 27.12
N ILE A 1042 -20.78 -30.67 25.90
CA ILE A 1042 -19.35 -30.88 25.60
C ILE A 1042 -18.49 -29.78 26.26
N PHE A 1043 -18.96 -28.54 26.33
CA PHE A 1043 -18.24 -27.46 27.02
C PHE A 1043 -18.25 -27.65 28.55
N PHE A 1044 -19.39 -28.08 29.13
CA PHE A 1044 -19.53 -28.29 30.57
C PHE A 1044 -18.86 -29.59 31.08
N SER A 1045 -18.72 -30.61 30.22
CA SER A 1045 -18.03 -31.86 30.59
C SER A 1045 -16.54 -31.68 30.95
N ARG A 1046 -15.92 -30.55 30.59
CA ARG A 1046 -14.53 -30.24 30.96
C ARG A 1046 -14.42 -29.34 32.18
N SER A 1047 -15.45 -28.55 32.53
CA SER A 1047 -15.45 -27.80 33.79
C SER A 1047 -15.63 -28.71 35.00
N SER A 1048 -16.34 -29.83 34.87
CA SER A 1048 -16.49 -30.81 35.95
C SER A 1048 -15.27 -31.71 36.17
N LEU A 1049 -14.39 -31.86 35.16
CA LEU A 1049 -13.18 -32.68 35.24
C LEU A 1049 -11.94 -31.95 35.79
N CYS A 1050 -12.05 -30.64 36.07
CA CYS A 1050 -11.01 -29.85 36.77
C CYS A 1050 -11.37 -29.53 38.23
N THR A 1051 -12.46 -30.10 38.77
CA THR A 1051 -12.91 -29.86 40.16
C THR A 1051 -12.97 -31.11 41.02
N GLU A 1052 -12.30 -32.20 40.63
CA GLU A 1052 -12.11 -33.37 41.48
C GLU A 1052 -10.63 -33.72 41.61
N GLU A 1053 -9.84 -32.79 42.13
CA GLU A 1053 -8.64 -33.16 42.87
C GLU A 1053 -9.04 -33.21 44.35
N LYS A 1054 -9.14 -34.43 44.88
CA LYS A 1054 -9.49 -34.71 46.27
C LYS A 1054 -8.61 -33.89 47.20
N SER A 1055 -9.26 -33.09 48.04
CA SER A 1055 -8.71 -32.56 49.28
C SER A 1055 -8.10 -33.70 50.11
N SER A 1056 -6.78 -33.83 50.10
CA SER A 1056 -6.02 -34.45 51.18
C SER A 1056 -5.23 -33.35 51.87
N LYS A 1057 -5.64 -33.04 53.11
CA LYS A 1057 -4.88 -32.26 54.09
C LYS A 1057 -3.41 -32.67 54.07
N ILE A 1058 -2.51 -31.73 53.76
CA ILE A 1058 -1.08 -31.82 54.09
C ILE A 1058 -0.71 -30.48 54.72
N GLU A 1059 -0.14 -30.58 55.92
CA GLU A 1059 0.18 -29.49 56.84
C GLU A 1059 1.14 -28.46 56.25
N LEU A 1060 0.83 -27.19 56.51
CA LEU A 1060 1.51 -26.00 56.02
C LEU A 1060 2.64 -25.57 56.97
N ASP A 1061 3.54 -26.48 57.34
CA ASP A 1061 4.62 -26.18 58.31
C ASP A 1061 6.02 -26.71 57.93
N GLN A 1062 6.28 -27.13 56.67
CA GLN A 1062 7.61 -27.64 56.29
C GLN A 1062 8.23 -27.09 54.99
N ILE A 1063 7.74 -25.98 54.42
CA ILE A 1063 8.32 -25.41 53.18
C ILE A 1063 8.64 -23.92 53.37
N ILE A 1064 9.45 -23.61 54.38
CA ILE A 1064 10.10 -22.28 54.55
C ILE A 1064 11.64 -22.39 54.55
N ILE A 1065 12.23 -23.57 54.39
CA ILE A 1065 13.70 -23.71 54.38
C ILE A 1065 14.12 -24.57 53.20
N GLN A 1066 14.43 -23.92 52.08
CA GLN A 1066 15.38 -24.32 51.03
C GLN A 1066 14.96 -23.67 49.70
N ASP A 1067 15.43 -22.43 49.47
CA ASP A 1067 15.90 -21.98 48.15
C ASP A 1067 16.70 -20.67 48.27
N GLU A 1068 17.53 -20.56 49.32
CA GLU A 1068 18.79 -19.83 49.23
C GLU A 1068 19.83 -20.77 48.60
N LYS A 1069 19.89 -20.75 47.26
CA LYS A 1069 21.05 -21.02 46.37
C LYS A 1069 20.55 -21.53 45.00
N ILE A 1070 20.51 -20.63 44.02
CA ILE A 1070 21.08 -20.75 42.65
C ILE A 1070 20.72 -19.48 41.86
#